data_AF-A0A4R2JEY8-F1
#
_entry.id   AF-A0A4R2JEY8-F1
#
_cell.length_a   1.000
_cell.length_b   1.000
_cell.length_c   1.000
_cell.angle_alpha   90.00
_cell.angle_beta   90.00
_cell.angle_gamma   90.00
#
_symmetry.space_group_name_H-M   'P 1'
#
loop_
_entity.id
_entity.type
_entity.pdbx_description
1 polymer ?
#
loop_
_entity_poly.entity_id
_entity_poly.type
_entity_poly.pdbx_seq_one_letter_code
_entity_poly.pdbx_strand_id
1 'polypeptide(L)'
;MVRPLFDFVADFTAGPPAVPGAAAVSLNSVAGTRTQAWQTRRGRQYELGNAEAGTMTVSVFDRAETLNPANTSSAWNSGANTLLPYRCIQRAGLWNAASSNLAGNVLNSTNTPPGSSTAYDPSFETTVAWTSVFGTAATRVVSTTQAFAGTHSCAATLTASSDRVGGLMWTVPGQTYTLSVYVYVPATYTVTLVFGQYSPTVTTYGSATSSTTAAWQRLSVTATATNAVSYLHVKSGTAPGFPFTVYLDACQLELASSASAFTTTGPKRSPRYTGYIERYPQTWTDAGFRGVKPLEAVDALSVLSRTVINQTYQSTIAADNPYIYIPYTDQALPLTVQLPKGGQPYLAYTSVAPSGQVNLGGDTFLDGSAAANVSQQNDTPPTASPSAHNTYLGTQGMQTMIPNAFTIEAWVKLTSGTAFLGAATIGVGENVYNQPIPLPDGPRDYLGWYTTGGQLMVFFTNTASLGFGPFVPNPATWTGFPDGQWHYLAICLRASGGGFDTAVDGAFNSWVWSPAPTAAQFPIMNLFVEATTGYGTPTTSVSVAQLAAYPAALSSSQLLAHYKRGIGYINELAGARVARLLNTYWSATAYTAAAGYAKLAPDFGYDDANSPQSARTMLDVLQEITATENSFLYASADGRVVWEDRASRYTQQTSAATIGNSAGQLHPEGIEYDYDPTYVYSQANLSRPANSNFAPQINATSQTAYGQRILSATLQVNSDFDLSQAAIFYLNRYSKPGGAPGLNAPPRVRRLVLSPASDPTMWNFVLGLELSQRITVAMRTSAGTLITGDYYVEAIAEQGSPADGSYTVELQCSPVFVPTAWILGDSTYGVLGTSTVPVY
;
A
#
# COMPACT_ATOMS: atom_id res chain seq x y z
N MET A 1 -6.16 14.76 40.09
CA MET A 1 -5.67 15.25 38.79
C MET A 1 -6.40 14.50 37.70
N VAL A 2 -6.95 15.19 36.70
CA VAL A 2 -7.70 14.57 35.61
C VAL A 2 -6.69 14.13 34.54
N ARG A 3 -6.77 12.86 34.12
CA ARG A 3 -5.82 12.25 33.17
C ARG A 3 -6.57 11.37 32.17
N PRO A 4 -6.01 11.13 30.97
CA PRO A 4 -6.58 10.20 30.02
C PRO A 4 -6.70 8.82 30.62
N LEU A 5 -7.72 8.12 30.15
CA LEU A 5 -7.91 6.70 30.45
C LEU A 5 -7.19 5.91 29.36
N PHE A 6 -6.08 5.27 29.72
CA PHE A 6 -5.31 4.44 28.79
C PHE A 6 -5.80 3.00 28.79
N ASP A 7 -5.83 2.41 27.60
CA ASP A 7 -6.10 1.00 27.38
C ASP A 7 -5.00 0.36 26.53
N PHE A 8 -4.74 -0.91 26.81
CA PHE A 8 -3.79 -1.75 26.13
C PHE A 8 -4.55 -2.97 25.65
N VAL A 9 -4.80 -3.03 24.34
CA VAL A 9 -5.61 -4.08 23.74
C VAL A 9 -4.76 -4.97 22.86
N ALA A 10 -4.99 -6.26 22.91
CA ALA A 10 -4.35 -7.25 22.05
C ALA A 10 -5.42 -8.09 21.35
N ASP A 11 -5.17 -8.47 20.09
CA ASP A 11 -6.02 -9.40 19.35
C ASP A 11 -5.18 -10.64 18.99
N PHE A 12 -5.43 -11.73 19.72
CA PHE A 12 -4.71 -12.99 19.56
C PHE A 12 -5.25 -13.86 18.42
N THR A 13 -6.23 -13.38 17.66
CA THR A 13 -6.77 -14.06 16.47
C THR A 13 -6.18 -13.49 15.18
N ALA A 14 -5.75 -12.22 15.19
CA ALA A 14 -5.26 -11.50 14.03
C ALA A 14 -3.74 -11.24 14.10
N GLY A 15 -3.10 -11.15 12.93
CA GLY A 15 -1.69 -10.74 12.77
C GLY A 15 -1.55 -9.71 11.64
N PRO A 16 -0.32 -9.35 11.24
CA PRO A 16 -0.06 -8.41 10.16
C PRO A 16 -0.84 -8.77 8.89
N PRO A 17 -1.39 -7.78 8.16
CA PRO A 17 -1.34 -6.34 8.39
C PRO A 17 -2.50 -5.79 9.25
N ALA A 18 -3.23 -6.67 9.96
CA ALA A 18 -4.39 -6.25 10.73
C ALA A 18 -4.00 -5.38 11.93
N VAL A 19 -5.02 -4.71 12.49
CA VAL A 19 -4.97 -4.02 13.78
C VAL A 19 -5.96 -4.70 14.72
N PRO A 20 -5.91 -4.49 16.05
CA PRO A 20 -6.84 -5.13 16.96
C PRO A 20 -8.31 -4.90 16.55
N GLY A 21 -9.04 -6.00 16.34
CA GLY A 21 -10.41 -5.98 15.83
C GLY A 21 -11.44 -6.30 16.90
N ALA A 22 -12.58 -6.85 16.48
CA ALA A 22 -13.67 -7.20 17.38
C ALA A 22 -13.30 -8.30 18.41
N ALA A 23 -12.29 -9.12 18.11
CA ALA A 23 -11.80 -10.15 19.03
C ALA A 23 -10.77 -9.62 20.06
N ALA A 24 -10.50 -8.32 20.06
CA ALA A 24 -9.54 -7.73 20.96
C ALA A 24 -9.93 -7.90 22.44
N VAL A 25 -8.92 -8.17 23.26
CA VAL A 25 -8.98 -8.28 24.71
C VAL A 25 -8.08 -7.23 25.35
N SER A 26 -8.42 -6.76 26.55
CA SER A 26 -7.60 -5.78 27.26
C SER A 26 -6.58 -6.48 28.14
N LEU A 27 -5.35 -5.98 28.13
CA LEU A 27 -4.28 -6.40 29.05
C LEU A 27 -4.50 -5.86 30.48
N ASN A 28 -5.50 -4.99 30.68
CA ASN A 28 -5.95 -4.50 31.99
C ASN A 28 -7.23 -5.21 32.47
N SER A 29 -7.44 -6.47 32.07
CA SER A 29 -8.67 -7.20 32.36
C SER A 29 -8.90 -7.47 33.85
N VAL A 30 -10.18 -7.63 34.22
CA VAL A 30 -10.63 -8.09 35.54
C VAL A 30 -10.19 -9.53 35.87
N ALA A 31 -9.62 -10.26 34.91
CA ALA A 31 -9.08 -11.62 35.10
C ALA A 31 -7.70 -11.65 35.78
N GLY A 32 -7.23 -10.52 36.31
CA GLY A 32 -6.01 -10.43 37.10
C GLY A 32 -4.77 -9.97 36.32
N THR A 33 -4.93 -9.55 35.06
CA THR A 33 -3.87 -8.90 34.29
C THR A 33 -3.87 -7.39 34.51
N ARG A 34 -2.70 -6.79 34.71
CA ARG A 34 -2.58 -5.33 34.87
C ARG A 34 -1.29 -4.81 34.27
N THR A 35 -1.38 -3.83 33.38
CA THR A 35 -0.21 -3.10 32.89
C THR A 35 0.43 -2.30 34.03
N GLN A 36 1.73 -2.55 34.27
CA GLN A 36 2.53 -1.88 35.30
C GLN A 36 3.34 -0.72 34.75
N ALA A 37 3.89 -0.89 33.55
CA ALA A 37 4.69 0.13 32.88
C ALA A 37 4.72 -0.18 31.38
N TRP A 38 5.02 0.85 30.58
CA TRP A 38 5.27 0.68 29.17
C TRP A 38 6.31 1.68 28.67
N GLN A 39 6.89 1.34 27.53
CA GLN A 39 7.71 2.22 26.73
C GLN A 39 7.37 2.00 25.26
N THR A 40 7.30 3.07 24.48
CA THR A 40 7.17 3.03 23.02
C THR A 40 8.20 3.93 22.39
N ARG A 41 8.69 3.58 21.19
CA ARG A 41 9.49 4.45 20.34
C ARG A 41 9.01 4.28 18.89
N ARG A 42 8.81 5.39 18.17
CA ARG A 42 8.47 5.42 16.74
C ARG A 42 9.21 6.56 16.04
N GLY A 43 9.40 6.44 14.73
CA GLY A 43 9.99 7.48 13.89
C GLY A 43 11.35 7.11 13.31
N ARG A 44 12.06 8.10 12.77
CA ARG A 44 13.39 7.89 12.18
C ARG A 44 14.50 8.11 13.19
N GLN A 45 15.59 7.37 13.04
CA GLN A 45 16.84 7.78 13.66
C GLN A 45 17.41 8.94 12.84
N TYR A 46 17.54 10.10 13.46
CA TYR A 46 18.00 11.30 12.76
C TYR A 46 19.38 11.10 12.13
N GLU A 47 20.33 10.44 12.79
CA GLU A 47 21.69 10.32 12.27
C GLU A 47 21.78 9.41 11.03
N LEU A 48 20.87 8.44 10.91
CA LEU A 48 20.80 7.53 9.77
C LEU A 48 19.88 8.05 8.66
N GLY A 49 18.96 8.98 8.97
CA GLY A 49 17.94 9.45 8.05
C GLY A 49 16.87 8.42 7.69
N ASN A 50 16.97 7.20 8.23
CA ASN A 50 16.12 6.07 7.89
C ASN A 50 15.00 5.87 8.92
N ALA A 51 13.83 5.49 8.43
CA ALA A 51 12.71 5.05 9.27
C ALA A 51 13.09 3.74 9.96
N GLU A 52 13.03 3.71 11.29
CA GLU A 52 13.26 2.49 12.05
C GLU A 52 11.92 1.85 12.41
N ALA A 53 11.93 0.53 12.58
CA ALA A 53 10.79 -0.15 13.17
C ALA A 53 10.54 0.40 14.57
N GLY A 54 9.33 0.91 14.79
CA GLY A 54 8.87 1.28 16.10
C GLY A 54 8.77 0.06 17.00
N THR A 55 8.99 0.30 18.29
CA THR A 55 8.97 -0.74 19.32
C THR A 55 8.04 -0.35 20.45
N MET A 56 7.49 -1.36 21.10
CA MET A 56 6.77 -1.22 22.36
C MET A 56 7.16 -2.33 23.32
N THR A 57 7.50 -1.96 24.55
CA THR A 57 7.59 -2.90 25.66
C THR A 57 6.45 -2.59 26.62
N VAL A 58 5.67 -3.60 26.98
CA VAL A 58 4.60 -3.47 27.99
C VAL A 58 4.82 -4.51 29.08
N SER A 59 5.02 -4.04 30.32
CA SER A 59 5.11 -4.92 31.49
C SER A 59 3.71 -5.20 32.01
N VAL A 60 3.27 -6.45 31.89
CA VAL A 60 1.96 -6.91 32.37
C VAL A 60 2.16 -7.81 33.57
N PHE A 61 1.55 -7.44 34.69
CA PHE A 61 1.35 -8.35 35.81
C PHE A 61 0.30 -9.38 35.42
N ASP A 62 0.61 -10.67 35.43
CA ASP A 62 -0.25 -11.75 34.93
C ASP A 62 -0.30 -12.90 35.94
N ARG A 63 -1.09 -12.70 37.01
CA ARG A 63 -1.20 -13.67 38.10
C ARG A 63 -1.78 -15.02 37.66
N ALA A 64 -2.63 -15.02 36.64
CA ALA A 64 -3.32 -16.20 36.15
C ALA A 64 -2.54 -16.90 35.01
N GLU A 65 -1.33 -16.44 34.69
CA GLU A 65 -0.49 -16.99 33.61
C GLU A 65 -1.25 -17.07 32.28
N THR A 66 -2.09 -16.07 32.01
CA THR A 66 -2.93 -15.99 30.80
C THR A 66 -2.12 -15.71 29.54
N LEU A 67 -0.99 -15.02 29.66
CA LEU A 67 -0.02 -14.70 28.60
C LEU A 67 1.15 -15.70 28.55
N ASN A 68 1.01 -16.86 29.19
CA ASN A 68 2.00 -17.93 29.14
C ASN A 68 1.66 -18.90 27.99
N PRO A 69 2.48 -19.00 26.93
CA PRO A 69 2.22 -19.91 25.81
C PRO A 69 2.13 -21.39 26.21
N ALA A 70 2.67 -21.79 27.37
CA ALA A 70 2.54 -23.15 27.89
C ALA A 70 1.21 -23.40 28.62
N ASN A 71 0.49 -22.35 29.02
CA ASN A 71 -0.81 -22.47 29.69
C ASN A 71 -1.94 -22.62 28.65
N THR A 72 -2.17 -23.84 28.17
CA THR A 72 -3.24 -24.15 27.19
C THR A 72 -4.66 -24.01 27.76
N SER A 73 -4.80 -23.86 29.09
CA SER A 73 -6.09 -23.59 29.74
C SER A 73 -6.45 -22.10 29.77
N SER A 74 -5.52 -21.21 29.38
CA SER A 74 -5.77 -19.77 29.29
C SER A 74 -6.83 -19.47 28.24
N ALA A 75 -7.74 -18.55 28.55
CA ALA A 75 -8.71 -18.02 27.59
C ALA A 75 -8.04 -17.26 26.41
N TRP A 76 -6.77 -16.88 26.57
CA TRP A 76 -5.96 -16.21 25.54
C TRP A 76 -5.01 -17.16 24.80
N ASN A 77 -5.01 -18.45 25.19
CA ASN A 77 -4.22 -19.51 24.56
C ASN A 77 -5.05 -20.78 24.33
N SER A 78 -6.29 -20.62 23.86
CA SER A 78 -7.21 -21.71 23.56
C SER A 78 -8.11 -21.39 22.36
N GLY A 79 -8.53 -22.42 21.62
CA GLY A 79 -9.34 -22.27 20.42
C GLY A 79 -8.64 -21.43 19.35
N ALA A 80 -9.33 -20.42 18.83
CA ALA A 80 -8.78 -19.47 17.84
C ALA A 80 -7.83 -18.42 18.46
N ASN A 81 -7.80 -18.28 19.79
CA ASN A 81 -6.92 -17.36 20.51
C ASN A 81 -5.62 -18.09 20.85
N THR A 82 -4.67 -18.15 19.92
CA THR A 82 -3.36 -18.76 20.17
C THR A 82 -2.30 -17.68 20.34
N LEU A 83 -1.51 -17.77 21.42
CA LEU A 83 -0.36 -16.90 21.66
C LEU A 83 0.76 -17.27 20.68
N LEU A 84 0.71 -16.66 19.50
CA LEU A 84 1.73 -16.78 18.45
C LEU A 84 2.51 -15.47 18.35
N PRO A 85 3.76 -15.50 17.84
CA PRO A 85 4.41 -14.27 17.39
C PRO A 85 3.52 -13.51 16.40
N TYR A 86 3.67 -12.19 16.42
CA TYR A 86 2.98 -11.21 15.60
C TYR A 86 1.46 -11.08 15.82
N ARG A 87 0.95 -11.32 17.03
CA ARG A 87 -0.44 -10.93 17.36
C ARG A 87 -0.59 -9.43 17.53
N CYS A 88 -1.70 -8.89 17.07
CA CYS A 88 -1.90 -7.43 17.05
C CYS A 88 -1.97 -6.87 18.48
N ILE A 89 -1.40 -5.69 18.70
CA ILE A 89 -1.48 -4.96 19.96
C ILE A 89 -1.59 -3.46 19.69
N GLN A 90 -2.36 -2.76 20.52
CA GLN A 90 -2.54 -1.32 20.43
C GLN A 90 -2.63 -0.68 21.81
N ARG A 91 -1.97 0.46 21.98
CA ARG A 91 -2.18 1.39 23.09
C ARG A 91 -3.01 2.58 22.60
N ALA A 92 -4.06 2.92 23.33
CA ALA A 92 -4.85 4.11 23.06
C ALA A 92 -5.20 4.86 24.35
N GLY A 93 -5.35 6.18 24.25
CA GLY A 93 -5.86 7.04 25.32
C GLY A 93 -7.25 7.57 25.00
N LEU A 94 -8.16 7.57 25.98
CA LEU A 94 -9.46 8.24 25.91
C LEU A 94 -9.38 9.60 26.61
N TRP A 95 -9.73 10.67 25.89
CA TRP A 95 -9.67 12.04 26.42
C TRP A 95 -10.60 13.02 25.70
N ASN A 96 -11.34 13.84 26.46
CA ASN A 96 -12.12 14.92 25.88
C ASN A 96 -11.29 16.21 25.90
N ALA A 97 -10.85 16.63 24.72
CA ALA A 97 -10.02 17.82 24.59
C ALA A 97 -10.75 19.14 24.87
N ALA A 98 -12.07 19.18 24.65
CA ALA A 98 -12.86 20.40 24.85
C ALA A 98 -13.08 20.71 26.33
N SER A 99 -13.21 19.68 27.16
CA SER A 99 -13.48 19.81 28.61
C SER A 99 -12.31 19.39 29.49
N SER A 100 -11.18 18.96 28.90
CA SER A 100 -10.01 18.43 29.59
C SER A 100 -10.35 17.36 30.64
N ASN A 101 -11.28 16.46 30.29
CA ASN A 101 -11.76 15.39 31.17
C ASN A 101 -12.27 14.17 30.38
N LEU A 102 -13.01 13.27 31.04
CA LEU A 102 -13.61 12.06 30.45
C LEU A 102 -15.13 12.17 30.23
N ALA A 103 -15.72 13.36 30.39
CA ALA A 103 -17.15 13.57 30.25
C ALA A 103 -17.58 13.68 28.77
N GLY A 104 -18.83 13.33 28.49
CA GLY A 104 -19.45 13.38 27.16
C GLY A 104 -19.53 12.03 26.46
N ASN A 105 -19.99 12.06 25.21
CA ASN A 105 -20.32 10.87 24.44
C ASN A 105 -19.09 10.24 23.78
N VAL A 106 -18.80 8.99 24.15
CA VAL A 106 -17.72 8.17 23.60
C VAL A 106 -18.13 7.55 22.26
N LEU A 107 -19.42 7.56 21.89
CA LEU A 107 -19.90 7.20 20.55
C LEU A 107 -19.72 8.39 19.61
N ASN A 108 -18.49 8.63 19.16
CA ASN A 108 -18.15 9.73 18.27
C ASN A 108 -17.27 9.23 17.11
N SER A 109 -16.93 10.14 16.20
CA SER A 109 -16.20 9.83 14.96
C SER A 109 -14.81 9.24 15.16
N THR A 110 -14.20 9.38 16.34
CA THR A 110 -12.84 8.89 16.62
C THR A 110 -12.82 7.55 17.34
N ASN A 111 -13.93 7.13 17.92
CA ASN A 111 -14.05 5.84 18.57
C ASN A 111 -14.78 4.85 17.65
N THR A 112 -14.24 4.63 16.45
CA THR A 112 -14.86 3.74 15.46
C THR A 112 -15.05 2.33 16.01
N PRO A 113 -16.01 1.55 15.47
CA PRO A 113 -16.13 0.16 15.85
C PRO A 113 -14.80 -0.59 15.62
N PRO A 114 -14.40 -1.51 16.50
CA PRO A 114 -13.20 -2.32 16.31
C PRO A 114 -13.19 -3.01 14.94
N GLY A 115 -12.15 -2.76 14.13
CA GLY A 115 -12.04 -3.28 12.76
C GLY A 115 -12.89 -2.56 11.71
N SER A 116 -13.55 -1.45 12.04
CA SER A 116 -14.35 -0.64 11.11
C SER A 116 -13.71 0.72 10.84
N SER A 117 -13.81 1.17 9.59
CA SER A 117 -13.51 2.54 9.16
C SER A 117 -14.70 3.50 9.26
N THR A 118 -15.90 2.99 9.58
CA THR A 118 -17.11 3.82 9.62
C THR A 118 -17.22 4.51 10.99
N ALA A 119 -17.23 5.85 10.97
CA ALA A 119 -17.45 6.68 12.14
C ALA A 119 -18.85 6.47 12.74
N TYR A 120 -18.97 6.58 14.07
CA TYR A 120 -20.27 6.65 14.70
C TYR A 120 -21.00 7.97 14.36
N ASP A 121 -22.25 7.85 13.95
CA ASP A 121 -23.23 8.94 13.91
C ASP A 121 -24.29 8.67 14.98
N PRO A 122 -24.11 9.18 16.22
CA PRO A 122 -25.02 8.91 17.33
C PRO A 122 -26.39 9.60 17.20
N SER A 123 -26.52 10.58 16.30
CA SER A 123 -27.75 11.31 15.97
C SER A 123 -28.41 10.85 14.67
N PHE A 124 -27.72 10.05 13.85
CA PHE A 124 -28.21 9.54 12.56
C PHE A 124 -28.57 10.61 11.52
N GLU A 125 -27.94 11.79 11.60
CA GLU A 125 -28.19 12.91 10.67
C GLU A 125 -27.58 12.70 9.29
N THR A 126 -26.63 11.78 9.16
CA THR A 126 -25.89 11.54 7.91
C THR A 126 -25.95 10.08 7.48
N THR A 127 -25.74 9.15 8.42
CA THR A 127 -25.58 7.73 8.10
C THR A 127 -26.09 6.85 9.24
N VAL A 128 -26.40 5.59 8.92
CA VAL A 128 -26.60 4.54 9.93
C VAL A 128 -25.37 3.65 9.99
N ALA A 129 -24.34 4.10 10.72
CA ALA A 129 -23.11 3.34 10.96
C ALA A 129 -23.28 2.10 11.86
N TRP A 130 -24.50 1.89 12.36
CA TRP A 130 -24.85 0.79 13.25
C TRP A 130 -25.02 -0.49 12.43
N THR A 131 -24.33 -1.55 12.83
CA THR A 131 -24.34 -2.85 12.14
C THR A 131 -25.21 -3.86 12.90
N SER A 132 -25.51 -4.99 12.26
CA SER A 132 -26.10 -6.12 12.97
C SER A 132 -24.98 -6.83 13.72
N VAL A 133 -24.97 -6.69 15.05
CA VAL A 133 -23.91 -7.28 15.88
C VAL A 133 -24.10 -8.79 16.04
N PHE A 134 -25.35 -9.27 16.02
CA PHE A 134 -25.70 -10.70 16.12
C PHE A 134 -27.02 -11.00 15.40
N GLY A 135 -27.13 -12.17 14.77
CA GLY A 135 -28.38 -12.68 14.18
C GLY A 135 -28.74 -12.08 12.82
N THR A 136 -30.00 -12.23 12.42
CA THR A 136 -30.55 -11.66 11.18
C THR A 136 -30.54 -10.12 11.26
N ALA A 137 -30.15 -9.47 10.16
CA ALA A 137 -30.00 -8.03 10.14
C ALA A 137 -31.36 -7.34 10.04
N ALA A 138 -31.70 -6.52 11.05
CA ALA A 138 -32.77 -5.55 10.93
C ALA A 138 -32.50 -4.63 9.73
N THR A 139 -33.55 -4.27 8.98
CA THR A 139 -33.43 -3.25 7.94
C THR A 139 -33.31 -1.88 8.60
N ARG A 140 -32.31 -1.10 8.22
CA ARG A 140 -32.02 0.20 8.84
C ARG A 140 -31.92 1.28 7.77
N VAL A 141 -32.62 2.38 7.98
CA VAL A 141 -32.55 3.54 7.09
C VAL A 141 -32.52 4.82 7.91
N VAL A 142 -31.86 5.84 7.39
CA VAL A 142 -32.02 7.21 7.89
C VAL A 142 -33.45 7.65 7.58
N SER A 143 -34.16 8.21 8.56
CA SER A 143 -35.59 8.55 8.47
C SER A 143 -35.86 9.95 9.00
N THR A 144 -36.74 10.68 8.32
CA THR A 144 -37.28 11.97 8.77
C THR A 144 -38.66 11.85 9.44
N THR A 145 -39.23 10.65 9.51
CA THR A 145 -40.59 10.40 10.02
C THR A 145 -40.73 10.70 11.52
N GLN A 146 -39.68 10.36 12.27
CA GLN A 146 -39.55 10.64 13.69
C GLN A 146 -38.10 11.11 13.89
N ALA A 147 -37.92 12.15 14.68
CA ALA A 147 -36.61 12.60 15.13
C ALA A 147 -36.75 13.13 16.55
N PHE A 148 -35.72 12.91 17.36
CA PHE A 148 -35.60 13.45 18.71
C PHE A 148 -34.55 14.57 18.75
N ALA A 149 -33.36 14.31 18.22
CA ALA A 149 -32.29 15.28 18.07
C ALA A 149 -32.10 15.60 16.59
N GLY A 150 -32.20 16.88 16.22
CA GLY A 150 -32.04 17.29 14.82
C GLY A 150 -33.27 16.97 13.96
N THR A 151 -33.05 16.41 12.78
CA THR A 151 -34.06 16.20 11.74
C THR A 151 -34.20 14.76 11.26
N HIS A 152 -33.29 13.88 11.68
CA HIS A 152 -33.30 12.48 11.28
C HIS A 152 -33.24 11.55 12.50
N SER A 153 -33.53 10.28 12.26
CA SER A 153 -33.29 9.18 13.18
C SER A 153 -32.93 7.91 12.40
N CYS A 154 -32.52 6.85 13.10
CA CYS A 154 -32.47 5.51 12.52
C CYS A 154 -33.85 4.86 12.60
N ALA A 155 -34.49 4.60 11.47
CA ALA A 155 -35.66 3.73 11.39
C ALA A 155 -35.18 2.28 11.21
N ALA A 156 -35.44 1.45 12.20
CA ALA A 156 -35.06 0.05 12.22
C ALA A 156 -36.28 -0.87 12.18
N THR A 157 -36.39 -1.67 11.12
CA THR A 157 -37.45 -2.66 10.95
C THR A 157 -36.96 -4.03 11.41
N LEU A 158 -37.57 -4.52 12.48
CA LEU A 158 -37.35 -5.85 13.05
C LEU A 158 -38.34 -6.82 12.42
N THR A 159 -37.84 -7.92 11.89
CA THR A 159 -38.57 -8.98 11.17
C THR A 159 -38.62 -10.30 11.94
N ALA A 160 -37.78 -10.47 12.96
CA ALA A 160 -37.79 -11.60 13.87
C ALA A 160 -37.34 -11.18 15.28
N SER A 161 -37.62 -12.02 16.27
CA SER A 161 -37.22 -11.77 17.68
C SER A 161 -35.71 -11.83 17.91
N SER A 162 -34.98 -12.42 16.96
CA SER A 162 -33.52 -12.44 16.91
C SER A 162 -32.91 -11.14 16.39
N ASP A 163 -33.69 -10.27 15.75
CA ASP A 163 -33.17 -9.08 15.08
C ASP A 163 -32.66 -8.05 16.09
N ARG A 164 -31.53 -7.43 15.75
CA ARG A 164 -30.82 -6.49 16.61
C ARG A 164 -30.29 -5.32 15.80
N VAL A 165 -30.32 -4.15 16.40
CA VAL A 165 -29.79 -2.91 15.81
C VAL A 165 -28.78 -2.34 16.80
N GLY A 166 -27.52 -2.24 16.43
CA GLY A 166 -26.48 -1.91 17.40
C GLY A 166 -25.10 -1.66 16.81
N GLY A 167 -24.09 -1.72 17.67
CA GLY A 167 -22.70 -1.55 17.28
C GLY A 167 -21.72 -2.08 18.32
N LEU A 168 -20.46 -2.20 17.92
CA LEU A 168 -19.33 -2.60 18.76
C LEU A 168 -18.50 -1.38 19.15
N MET A 169 -18.22 -1.16 20.42
CA MET A 169 -17.43 -0.02 20.87
C MET A 169 -16.24 -0.45 21.69
N TRP A 170 -15.18 0.36 21.66
CA TRP A 170 -14.09 0.23 22.61
C TRP A 170 -14.56 0.67 24.00
N THR A 171 -14.24 -0.15 24.99
CA THR A 171 -14.45 0.10 26.42
C THR A 171 -13.23 -0.33 27.18
N VAL A 172 -12.96 0.30 28.33
CA VAL A 172 -11.87 -0.10 29.20
C VAL A 172 -12.44 -0.93 30.34
N PRO A 173 -11.98 -2.18 30.54
CA PRO A 173 -12.47 -3.01 31.63
C PRO A 173 -12.34 -2.34 33.00
N GLY A 174 -13.26 -2.65 33.89
CA GLY A 174 -13.32 -2.09 35.24
C GLY A 174 -13.88 -0.67 35.33
N GLN A 175 -14.14 -0.01 34.19
CA GLN A 175 -14.80 1.29 34.18
C GLN A 175 -16.32 1.17 34.13
N THR A 176 -17.00 2.05 34.86
CA THR A 176 -18.46 2.17 34.82
C THR A 176 -18.86 3.06 33.66
N TYR A 177 -19.71 2.51 32.81
CA TYR A 177 -20.31 3.21 31.69
C TYR A 177 -21.81 3.37 31.89
N THR A 178 -22.36 4.46 31.39
CA THR A 178 -23.80 4.62 31.19
C THR A 178 -24.09 4.73 29.70
N LEU A 179 -24.82 3.75 29.18
CA LEU A 179 -25.36 3.74 27.82
C LEU A 179 -26.78 4.28 27.87
N SER A 180 -27.14 5.18 26.95
CA SER A 180 -28.50 5.65 26.78
C SER A 180 -28.87 5.83 25.31
N VAL A 181 -30.13 5.61 24.98
CA VAL A 181 -30.69 5.77 23.63
C VAL A 181 -32.12 6.29 23.75
N TYR A 182 -32.50 7.25 22.92
CA TYR A 182 -33.90 7.61 22.75
C TYR A 182 -34.54 6.64 21.76
N VAL A 183 -35.64 6.03 22.16
CA VAL A 183 -36.40 5.09 21.33
C VAL A 183 -37.83 5.59 21.18
N TYR A 184 -38.35 5.52 19.96
CA TYR A 184 -39.76 5.67 19.67
C TYR A 184 -40.29 4.33 19.15
N VAL A 185 -41.18 3.74 19.93
CA VAL A 185 -41.80 2.45 19.60
C VAL A 185 -43.25 2.73 19.21
N PRO A 186 -43.69 2.44 17.97
CA PRO A 186 -45.09 2.52 17.60
C PRO A 186 -45.95 1.68 18.56
N ALA A 187 -47.19 2.10 18.79
CA ALA A 187 -48.10 1.50 19.77
C ALA A 187 -48.06 -0.04 19.77
N THR A 188 -48.21 -0.66 20.95
CA THR A 188 -48.31 -2.12 21.22
C THR A 188 -47.02 -2.96 21.31
N TYR A 189 -45.82 -2.39 21.08
CA TYR A 189 -44.55 -3.12 21.20
C TYR A 189 -43.67 -2.61 22.33
N THR A 190 -42.70 -3.41 22.78
CA THR A 190 -41.59 -2.94 23.61
C THR A 190 -40.25 -3.28 22.97
N VAL A 191 -39.24 -2.46 23.23
CA VAL A 191 -37.86 -2.76 22.86
C VAL A 191 -36.97 -2.75 24.09
N THR A 192 -35.92 -3.57 24.07
CA THR A 192 -34.92 -3.65 25.11
C THR A 192 -33.59 -3.13 24.58
N LEU A 193 -33.06 -2.10 25.23
CA LEU A 193 -31.66 -1.69 25.12
C LEU A 193 -30.81 -2.65 25.95
N VAL A 194 -29.74 -3.16 25.35
CA VAL A 194 -28.79 -4.07 26.01
C VAL A 194 -27.39 -3.51 25.86
N PHE A 195 -26.64 -3.52 26.97
CA PHE A 195 -25.21 -3.26 27.00
C PHE A 195 -24.50 -4.52 27.49
N GLY A 196 -23.43 -4.95 26.82
CA GLY A 196 -22.78 -6.21 27.16
C GLY A 196 -21.39 -6.42 26.56
N GLN A 197 -20.78 -7.54 26.92
CA GLN A 197 -19.48 -7.97 26.45
C GLN A 197 -19.57 -8.56 25.05
N TYR A 198 -18.76 -8.08 24.11
CA TYR A 198 -18.57 -8.80 22.86
C TYR A 198 -17.64 -10.01 23.10
N SER A 199 -18.16 -11.20 22.82
CA SER A 199 -17.52 -12.51 23.00
C SER A 199 -18.36 -13.53 22.22
N PRO A 200 -17.80 -14.71 21.82
CA PRO A 200 -18.59 -15.82 21.32
C PRO A 200 -19.77 -16.19 22.24
N THR A 201 -19.59 -15.99 23.54
CA THR A 201 -20.65 -16.08 24.55
C THR A 201 -21.09 -14.67 24.93
N VAL A 202 -22.26 -14.27 24.45
CA VAL A 202 -22.85 -12.95 24.70
C VAL A 202 -23.19 -12.79 26.17
N THR A 203 -22.39 -12.03 26.91
CA THR A 203 -22.68 -11.68 28.32
C THR A 203 -23.35 -10.31 28.36
N THR A 204 -24.53 -10.21 28.95
CA THR A 204 -25.21 -8.93 29.18
C THR A 204 -24.67 -8.30 30.46
N TYR A 205 -24.24 -7.04 30.38
CA TYR A 205 -23.89 -6.26 31.57
C TYR A 205 -25.14 -5.67 32.23
N GLY A 206 -26.06 -5.18 31.40
CA GLY A 206 -27.35 -4.67 31.84
C GLY A 206 -28.30 -4.43 30.66
N SER A 207 -29.58 -4.22 30.99
CA SER A 207 -30.61 -3.95 29.99
C SER A 207 -31.71 -3.05 30.54
N ALA A 208 -32.34 -2.28 29.66
CA ALA A 208 -33.51 -1.46 29.97
C ALA A 208 -34.58 -1.65 28.89
N THR A 209 -35.83 -1.87 29.30
CA THR A 209 -36.95 -2.10 28.38
C THR A 209 -37.87 -0.89 28.33
N SER A 210 -38.36 -0.54 27.15
CA SER A 210 -39.33 0.54 26.98
C SER A 210 -40.65 0.20 27.67
N SER A 211 -41.25 1.21 28.28
CA SER A 211 -42.53 1.15 28.99
C SER A 211 -43.57 2.07 28.36
N THR A 212 -43.14 3.03 27.54
CA THR A 212 -44.04 3.92 26.79
C THR A 212 -44.03 3.56 25.31
N THR A 213 -45.18 3.71 24.67
CA THR A 213 -45.34 3.55 23.22
C THR A 213 -45.92 4.83 22.64
N ALA A 214 -45.72 5.05 21.33
CA ALA A 214 -46.12 6.26 20.61
C ALA A 214 -45.53 7.57 21.17
N ALA A 215 -44.44 7.49 21.92
CA ALA A 215 -43.67 8.62 22.44
C ALA A 215 -42.19 8.28 22.55
N TRP A 216 -41.33 9.29 22.51
CA TRP A 216 -39.90 9.13 22.76
C TRP A 216 -39.65 8.77 24.23
N GLN A 217 -38.91 7.69 24.45
CA GLN A 217 -38.42 7.28 25.76
C GLN A 217 -36.91 7.19 25.74
N ARG A 218 -36.25 7.77 26.75
CA ARG A 218 -34.84 7.50 27.00
C ARG A 218 -34.69 6.19 27.75
N LEU A 219 -34.08 5.19 27.12
CA LEU A 219 -33.59 4.00 27.81
C LEU A 219 -32.17 4.26 28.30
N SER A 220 -31.83 3.78 29.50
CA SER A 220 -30.50 3.96 30.08
C SER A 220 -30.08 2.70 30.84
N VAL A 221 -28.82 2.31 30.66
CA VAL A 221 -28.18 1.16 31.32
C VAL A 221 -26.84 1.61 31.87
N THR A 222 -26.63 1.46 33.17
CA THR A 222 -25.34 1.71 33.81
C THR A 222 -24.73 0.38 34.24
N ALA A 223 -23.51 0.09 33.77
CA ALA A 223 -22.81 -1.14 34.12
C ALA A 223 -21.29 -0.99 33.99
N THR A 224 -20.54 -1.91 34.61
CA THR A 224 -19.08 -1.96 34.50
C THR A 224 -18.67 -2.84 33.32
N ALA A 225 -17.87 -2.30 32.41
CA ALA A 225 -17.33 -3.09 31.30
C ALA A 225 -16.33 -4.13 31.82
N THR A 226 -16.35 -5.33 31.24
CA THR A 226 -15.43 -6.43 31.61
C THR A 226 -14.40 -6.74 30.53
N ASN A 227 -14.56 -6.17 29.33
CA ASN A 227 -13.70 -6.44 28.17
C ASN A 227 -13.34 -5.16 27.39
N ALA A 228 -12.35 -5.26 26.51
CA ALA A 228 -11.91 -4.18 25.62
C ALA A 228 -12.98 -3.78 24.61
N VAL A 229 -13.82 -4.74 24.21
CA VAL A 229 -14.91 -4.53 23.25
C VAL A 229 -16.23 -4.85 23.92
N SER A 230 -17.11 -3.85 23.93
CA SER A 230 -18.49 -4.00 24.35
C SER A 230 -19.41 -3.86 23.14
N TYR A 231 -20.60 -4.44 23.24
CA TYR A 231 -21.67 -4.18 22.29
C TYR A 231 -22.78 -3.36 22.95
N LEU A 232 -23.48 -2.60 22.13
CA LEU A 232 -24.83 -2.12 22.42
C LEU A 232 -25.75 -2.70 21.36
N HIS A 233 -26.99 -3.00 21.72
CA HIS A 233 -28.04 -3.17 20.74
C HIS A 233 -29.43 -2.88 21.31
N VAL A 234 -30.34 -2.57 20.41
CA VAL A 234 -31.79 -2.54 20.65
C VAL A 234 -32.41 -3.76 19.97
N LYS A 235 -33.26 -4.48 20.68
CA LYS A 235 -34.00 -5.67 20.23
C LYS A 235 -35.45 -5.63 20.69
N SER A 236 -36.32 -6.49 20.17
CA SER A 236 -37.69 -6.64 20.69
C SER A 236 -37.69 -7.09 22.15
N GLY A 237 -38.49 -6.45 23.02
CA GLY A 237 -38.60 -6.77 24.45
C GLY A 237 -39.66 -7.83 24.75
N THR A 238 -40.90 -7.60 24.31
CA THR A 238 -41.99 -8.58 24.27
C THR A 238 -42.35 -8.85 22.82
N ALA A 239 -42.68 -10.10 22.47
CA ALA A 239 -42.96 -10.50 21.09
C ALA A 239 -44.47 -10.51 20.77
N PRO A 240 -45.01 -9.46 20.13
CA PRO A 240 -46.13 -9.58 19.20
C PRO A 240 -45.63 -9.43 17.74
N GLY A 241 -46.48 -9.78 16.77
CA GLY A 241 -46.13 -10.09 15.37
C GLY A 241 -45.13 -9.16 14.68
N PHE A 242 -44.20 -9.78 13.94
CA PHE A 242 -43.27 -9.13 13.03
C PHE A 242 -43.87 -8.99 11.62
N PRO A 243 -43.40 -8.04 10.79
CA PRO A 243 -42.38 -7.03 11.07
C PRO A 243 -42.94 -5.79 11.77
N PHE A 244 -42.09 -5.07 12.51
CA PHE A 244 -42.41 -3.73 13.03
C PHE A 244 -41.19 -2.82 13.00
N THR A 245 -41.43 -1.51 12.87
CA THR A 245 -40.38 -0.48 12.80
C THR A 245 -40.29 0.29 14.11
N VAL A 246 -39.07 0.53 14.59
CA VAL A 246 -38.78 1.42 15.72
C VAL A 246 -37.81 2.51 15.28
N TYR A 247 -37.87 3.66 15.93
CA TYR A 247 -36.96 4.76 15.64
C TYR A 247 -35.98 4.93 16.80
N LEU A 248 -34.69 5.00 16.48
CA LEU A 248 -33.60 5.17 17.42
C LEU A 248 -32.92 6.50 17.14
N ASP A 249 -32.61 7.24 18.21
CA ASP A 249 -31.95 8.53 18.10
C ASP A 249 -31.17 8.85 19.39
N ALA A 250 -30.30 9.87 19.32
CA ALA A 250 -29.56 10.45 20.43
C ALA A 250 -28.85 9.40 21.30
N CYS A 251 -28.11 8.51 20.64
CA CYS A 251 -27.41 7.40 21.28
C CYS A 251 -26.12 7.88 21.96
N GLN A 252 -25.93 7.53 23.23
CA GLN A 252 -24.85 8.06 24.04
C GLN A 252 -24.25 7.01 24.96
N LEU A 253 -22.92 6.89 24.96
CA LEU A 253 -22.15 6.11 25.92
C LEU A 253 -21.22 7.05 26.70
N GLU A 254 -21.24 6.97 28.01
CA GLU A 254 -20.46 7.87 28.88
C GLU A 254 -19.71 7.10 29.94
N LEU A 255 -18.51 7.58 30.29
CA LEU A 255 -17.75 7.14 31.48
C LEU A 255 -18.32 7.81 32.74
N ALA A 256 -19.56 7.47 33.07
CA ALA A 256 -20.31 8.07 34.18
C ALA A 256 -21.28 7.05 34.80
N SER A 257 -21.69 7.32 36.04
CA SER A 257 -22.71 6.54 36.77
C SER A 257 -24.15 6.90 36.42
N SER A 258 -24.35 7.95 35.61
CA SER A 258 -25.67 8.38 35.12
C SER A 258 -25.54 9.02 33.75
N ALA A 259 -26.63 9.05 33.00
CA ALA A 259 -26.66 9.59 31.65
C ALA A 259 -26.85 11.11 31.68
N SER A 260 -25.96 11.87 31.06
CA SER A 260 -26.06 13.34 30.95
C SER A 260 -26.99 13.77 29.81
N ALA A 261 -27.12 15.06 29.51
CA ALA A 261 -27.84 15.50 28.31
C ALA A 261 -27.18 14.93 27.04
N PHE A 262 -27.97 14.70 25.99
CA PHE A 262 -27.42 14.18 24.73
C PHE A 262 -26.40 15.16 24.13
N THR A 263 -25.26 14.63 23.70
CA THR A 263 -24.22 15.34 22.96
C THR A 263 -23.59 14.42 21.91
N THR A 264 -23.17 15.00 20.79
CA THR A 264 -22.39 14.30 19.75
C THR A 264 -20.88 14.35 20.03
N THR A 265 -20.47 15.06 21.10
CA THR A 265 -19.07 15.28 21.45
C THR A 265 -18.71 14.61 22.77
N GLY A 266 -17.45 14.23 22.94
CA GLY A 266 -16.97 13.56 24.14
C GLY A 266 -15.52 13.11 24.02
N PRO A 267 -15.10 12.15 24.87
CA PRO A 267 -13.74 11.63 24.85
C PRO A 267 -13.41 10.98 23.51
N LYS A 268 -12.31 11.42 22.91
CA LYS A 268 -11.75 10.84 21.69
C LYS A 268 -10.83 9.68 22.06
N ARG A 269 -10.88 8.60 21.27
CA ARG A 269 -9.92 7.50 21.38
C ARG A 269 -8.74 7.80 20.46
N SER A 270 -7.57 8.06 21.05
CA SER A 270 -6.34 8.36 20.31
C SER A 270 -5.37 7.18 20.42
N PRO A 271 -5.20 6.37 19.36
CA PRO A 271 -4.09 5.42 19.28
C PRO A 271 -2.77 6.16 19.47
N ARG A 272 -1.86 5.56 20.24
CA ARG A 272 -0.51 6.10 20.47
C ARG A 272 0.58 5.17 19.94
N TYR A 273 0.26 3.89 19.85
CA TYR A 273 1.08 2.85 19.24
C TYR A 273 0.19 1.70 18.79
N THR A 274 0.44 1.17 17.60
CA THR A 274 -0.18 -0.06 17.10
C THR A 274 0.91 -0.90 16.44
N GLY A 275 0.92 -2.20 16.72
CA GLY A 275 1.93 -3.10 16.19
C GLY A 275 1.59 -4.56 16.52
N TYR A 276 2.63 -5.37 16.64
CA TYR A 276 2.56 -6.82 16.69
C TYR A 276 3.50 -7.36 17.77
N ILE A 277 2.98 -8.20 18.66
CA ILE A 277 3.75 -8.82 19.74
C ILE A 277 4.72 -9.84 19.13
N GLU A 278 6.00 -9.51 19.04
CA GLU A 278 7.02 -10.39 18.46
C GLU A 278 7.43 -11.48 19.46
N ARG A 279 7.52 -11.12 20.76
CA ARG A 279 8.03 -12.01 21.81
C ARG A 279 7.16 -11.95 23.05
N TYR A 280 7.04 -13.11 23.70
CA TYR A 280 6.37 -13.31 24.99
C TYR A 280 7.35 -13.75 26.08
N PRO A 281 8.34 -12.91 26.48
CA PRO A 281 9.22 -13.27 27.57
C PRO A 281 8.45 -13.57 28.86
N GLN A 282 8.97 -14.51 29.65
CA GLN A 282 8.35 -14.96 30.89
C GLN A 282 9.30 -14.65 32.04
N THR A 283 8.88 -13.80 32.97
CA THR A 283 9.61 -13.56 34.22
C THR A 283 8.68 -13.73 35.41
N TRP A 284 9.28 -13.96 36.58
CA TRP A 284 8.53 -14.07 37.83
C TRP A 284 9.18 -13.21 38.90
N THR A 285 8.36 -12.53 39.69
CA THR A 285 8.74 -11.82 40.91
C THR A 285 8.20 -12.56 42.14
N ASP A 286 8.52 -12.06 43.33
CA ASP A 286 8.08 -12.61 44.62
C ASP A 286 8.33 -14.13 44.73
N ALA A 287 9.60 -14.53 44.61
CA ALA A 287 10.04 -15.94 44.71
C ALA A 287 9.35 -16.90 43.73
N GLY A 288 8.88 -16.41 42.58
CA GLY A 288 8.27 -17.25 41.53
C GLY A 288 6.74 -17.23 41.51
N PHE A 289 6.09 -16.59 42.48
CA PHE A 289 4.62 -16.62 42.60
C PHE A 289 3.90 -15.55 41.75
N ARG A 290 4.62 -14.56 41.23
CA ARG A 290 4.05 -13.46 40.46
C ARG A 290 4.60 -13.42 39.05
N GLY A 291 3.85 -13.94 38.09
CA GLY A 291 4.15 -13.81 36.67
C GLY A 291 4.16 -12.34 36.24
N VAL A 292 5.26 -11.89 35.65
CA VAL A 292 5.38 -10.59 34.97
C VAL A 292 5.80 -10.88 33.53
N LYS A 293 5.06 -10.31 32.58
CA LYS A 293 5.24 -10.58 31.15
C LYS A 293 5.62 -9.27 30.45
N PRO A 294 6.91 -9.02 30.20
CA PRO A 294 7.34 -7.86 29.44
C PRO A 294 7.15 -8.17 27.95
N LEU A 295 5.95 -7.96 27.43
CA LEU A 295 5.67 -8.21 26.02
C LEU A 295 6.49 -7.25 25.17
N GLU A 296 7.16 -7.78 24.14
CA GLU A 296 7.94 -7.01 23.18
C GLU A 296 7.18 -7.00 21.85
N ALA A 297 6.84 -5.80 21.39
CA ALA A 297 6.10 -5.61 20.15
C ALA A 297 6.84 -4.67 19.20
N VAL A 298 6.59 -4.86 17.91
CA VAL A 298 7.16 -4.11 16.79
C VAL A 298 6.06 -3.61 15.87
N ASP A 299 6.26 -2.50 15.18
CA ASP A 299 5.25 -1.97 14.25
C ASP A 299 5.32 -2.62 12.85
N ALA A 300 4.53 -2.08 11.92
CA ALA A 300 4.45 -2.55 10.54
C ALA A 300 5.80 -2.57 9.81
N LEU A 301 6.71 -1.62 10.10
CA LEU A 301 7.99 -1.54 9.38
C LEU A 301 8.89 -2.74 9.70
N SER A 302 8.79 -3.32 10.91
CA SER A 302 9.53 -4.55 11.25
C SER A 302 9.10 -5.74 10.39
N VAL A 303 7.80 -5.89 10.13
CA VAL A 303 7.29 -6.97 9.27
C VAL A 303 7.76 -6.73 7.83
N LEU A 304 7.64 -5.49 7.34
CA LEU A 304 8.11 -5.10 6.00
C LEU A 304 9.62 -5.28 5.82
N SER A 305 10.42 -5.15 6.88
CA SER A 305 11.86 -5.43 6.86
C SER A 305 12.20 -6.89 6.55
N ARG A 306 11.22 -7.80 6.66
CA ARG A 306 11.37 -9.25 6.38
C ARG A 306 10.54 -9.70 5.18
N THR A 307 9.66 -8.84 4.66
CA THR A 307 8.87 -9.10 3.47
C THR A 307 9.73 -8.93 2.24
N VAL A 308 10.01 -10.02 1.52
CA VAL A 308 10.81 -10.02 0.30
C VAL A 308 9.93 -9.71 -0.92
N ILE A 309 10.41 -8.86 -1.82
CA ILE A 309 9.72 -8.55 -3.07
C ILE A 309 10.00 -9.66 -4.10
N ASN A 310 8.95 -10.10 -4.79
CA ASN A 310 9.01 -11.08 -5.87
C ASN A 310 7.99 -10.72 -6.95
N GLN A 311 8.40 -9.92 -7.95
CA GLN A 311 7.52 -9.36 -8.97
C GLN A 311 7.95 -9.76 -10.39
N THR A 312 8.54 -10.93 -10.61
CA THR A 312 9.18 -11.24 -11.91
C THR A 312 8.21 -11.08 -13.07
N TYR A 313 8.73 -10.81 -14.29
CA TYR A 313 7.86 -10.81 -15.47
C TYR A 313 7.08 -12.14 -15.55
N GLN A 314 7.77 -13.25 -15.29
CA GLN A 314 7.17 -14.58 -15.18
C GLN A 314 6.02 -14.66 -14.17
N SER A 315 6.13 -14.07 -12.97
CA SER A 315 5.05 -14.12 -11.98
C SER A 315 3.84 -13.29 -12.41
N THR A 316 4.08 -12.17 -13.10
CA THR A 316 3.01 -11.34 -13.69
C THR A 316 2.27 -12.11 -14.78
N ILE A 317 3.01 -12.74 -15.68
CA ILE A 317 2.47 -13.60 -16.74
C ILE A 317 1.70 -14.78 -16.17
N ALA A 318 2.24 -15.47 -15.16
CA ALA A 318 1.62 -16.64 -14.54
C ALA A 318 0.28 -16.32 -13.86
N ALA A 319 0.08 -15.10 -13.35
CA ALA A 319 -1.15 -14.67 -12.70
C ALA A 319 -2.38 -14.74 -13.64
N ASP A 320 -2.15 -14.58 -14.95
CA ASP A 320 -3.19 -14.64 -15.98
C ASP A 320 -3.35 -16.02 -16.63
N ASN A 321 -2.77 -17.06 -16.03
CA ASN A 321 -2.94 -18.47 -16.39
C ASN A 321 -2.64 -18.81 -17.87
N PRO A 322 -1.44 -18.48 -18.38
CA PRO A 322 -1.05 -18.79 -19.75
C PRO A 322 -1.05 -20.30 -19.99
N TYR A 323 -1.33 -20.68 -21.23
CA TYR A 323 -1.22 -22.05 -21.68
C TYR A 323 0.23 -22.44 -21.97
N ILE A 324 0.98 -21.54 -22.63
CA ILE A 324 2.43 -21.65 -22.79
C ILE A 324 3.08 -20.35 -22.31
N TYR A 325 4.27 -20.48 -21.73
CA TYR A 325 5.21 -19.39 -21.55
C TYR A 325 6.63 -19.82 -21.94
N ILE A 326 7.30 -19.00 -22.76
CA ILE A 326 8.67 -19.20 -23.24
C ILE A 326 9.49 -17.96 -22.86
N PRO A 327 10.30 -18.03 -21.81
CA PRO A 327 11.08 -16.87 -21.37
C PRO A 327 12.23 -16.50 -22.33
N TYR A 328 12.75 -17.48 -23.10
CA TYR A 328 13.93 -17.37 -23.97
C TYR A 328 15.26 -17.04 -23.24
N THR A 329 15.35 -17.41 -21.97
CA THR A 329 16.53 -17.15 -21.12
C THR A 329 17.62 -18.22 -21.19
N ASP A 330 17.43 -19.30 -21.96
CA ASP A 330 18.42 -20.36 -22.10
C ASP A 330 19.63 -19.88 -22.92
N GLN A 331 20.82 -20.41 -22.62
CA GLN A 331 22.05 -20.13 -23.40
C GLN A 331 22.34 -21.20 -24.46
N ALA A 332 21.62 -22.31 -24.44
CA ALA A 332 21.78 -23.42 -25.38
C ALA A 332 20.47 -24.21 -25.50
N LEU A 333 20.35 -25.03 -26.54
CA LEU A 333 19.23 -25.94 -26.71
C LEU A 333 19.31 -27.12 -25.72
N PRO A 334 18.18 -27.71 -25.33
CA PRO A 334 16.80 -27.35 -25.71
C PRO A 334 16.29 -26.11 -24.98
N LEU A 335 15.47 -25.30 -25.65
CA LEU A 335 14.80 -24.17 -25.00
C LEU A 335 13.81 -24.66 -23.94
N THR A 336 13.75 -23.93 -22.83
CA THR A 336 12.78 -24.13 -21.76
C THR A 336 11.42 -23.61 -22.20
N VAL A 337 10.49 -24.53 -22.46
CA VAL A 337 9.08 -24.21 -22.69
C VAL A 337 8.28 -24.57 -21.45
N GLN A 338 7.74 -23.56 -20.77
CA GLN A 338 6.93 -23.76 -19.57
C GLN A 338 5.49 -24.03 -19.96
N LEU A 339 4.93 -25.10 -19.39
CA LEU A 339 3.52 -25.45 -19.45
C LEU A 339 2.93 -25.32 -18.04
N PRO A 340 2.42 -24.14 -17.65
CA PRO A 340 1.97 -23.90 -16.27
C PRO A 340 0.87 -24.87 -15.80
N LYS A 341 0.10 -25.45 -16.73
CA LYS A 341 -0.93 -26.46 -16.44
C LYS A 341 -0.39 -27.91 -16.37
N GLY A 342 0.93 -28.10 -16.49
CA GLY A 342 1.57 -29.39 -16.63
C GLY A 342 1.47 -29.97 -18.04
N GLY A 343 2.31 -30.95 -18.35
CA GLY A 343 2.40 -31.59 -19.66
C GLY A 343 3.83 -31.94 -20.05
N GLN A 344 3.99 -32.66 -21.17
CA GLN A 344 5.31 -32.86 -21.77
C GLN A 344 5.76 -31.52 -22.39
N PRO A 345 6.95 -30.99 -22.04
CA PRO A 345 7.43 -29.73 -22.59
C PRO A 345 7.56 -29.86 -24.12
N TYR A 346 7.28 -28.76 -24.84
CA TYR A 346 7.46 -28.74 -26.28
C TYR A 346 8.95 -28.80 -26.63
N LEU A 347 9.28 -29.51 -27.72
CA LEU A 347 10.62 -29.46 -28.29
C LEU A 347 10.75 -28.15 -29.07
N ALA A 348 11.73 -27.32 -28.73
CA ALA A 348 12.08 -26.23 -29.61
C ALA A 348 12.82 -26.74 -30.84
N TYR A 349 12.54 -26.13 -31.99
CA TYR A 349 13.18 -26.45 -33.24
C TYR A 349 13.72 -25.17 -33.89
N THR A 350 14.84 -25.33 -34.58
CA THR A 350 15.41 -24.30 -35.45
C THR A 350 15.50 -24.85 -36.86
N SER A 351 15.34 -23.98 -37.85
CA SER A 351 15.89 -24.22 -39.18
C SER A 351 16.62 -22.98 -39.60
N VAL A 352 17.79 -23.25 -40.13
CA VAL A 352 18.78 -22.26 -40.42
C VAL A 352 19.03 -22.39 -41.91
N ALA A 353 18.51 -21.44 -42.67
CA ALA A 353 18.86 -21.29 -44.07
C ALA A 353 20.38 -21.03 -44.21
N PRO A 354 20.99 -21.21 -45.40
CA PRO A 354 22.35 -20.75 -45.65
C PRO A 354 22.50 -19.29 -45.20
N SER A 355 23.55 -19.00 -44.43
CA SER A 355 23.82 -17.67 -43.83
C SER A 355 22.80 -17.19 -42.78
N GLY A 356 21.98 -18.10 -42.26
CA GLY A 356 21.12 -17.88 -41.11
C GLY A 356 21.80 -18.20 -39.78
N GLN A 357 21.29 -17.63 -38.69
CA GLN A 357 21.71 -17.99 -37.33
C GLN A 357 20.55 -17.88 -36.32
N VAL A 358 20.52 -18.81 -35.36
CA VAL A 358 19.72 -18.70 -34.14
C VAL A 358 20.67 -18.74 -32.95
N ASN A 359 20.75 -17.63 -32.22
CA ASN A 359 21.65 -17.45 -31.08
C ASN A 359 20.82 -17.32 -29.81
N LEU A 360 20.79 -18.36 -28.98
CA LEU A 360 20.18 -18.31 -27.66
C LEU A 360 21.11 -17.53 -26.71
N GLY A 361 20.57 -16.53 -26.01
CA GLY A 361 21.39 -15.52 -25.32
C GLY A 361 22.17 -14.61 -26.27
N GLY A 362 21.75 -14.50 -27.54
CA GLY A 362 22.36 -13.61 -28.53
C GLY A 362 22.03 -12.14 -28.35
N ASP A 363 21.10 -11.81 -27.46
CA ASP A 363 20.77 -10.44 -27.04
C ASP A 363 20.41 -10.40 -25.54
N THR A 364 20.18 -9.21 -25.01
CA THR A 364 19.81 -8.97 -23.61
C THR A 364 18.48 -8.23 -23.54
N PHE A 365 17.53 -8.80 -22.79
CA PHE A 365 16.24 -8.17 -22.53
C PHE A 365 16.39 -6.98 -21.56
N LEU A 366 15.33 -6.19 -21.38
CA LEU A 366 15.35 -4.94 -20.62
C LEU A 366 15.76 -5.13 -19.15
N ASP A 367 15.48 -6.30 -18.57
CA ASP A 367 15.83 -6.68 -17.21
C ASP A 367 17.25 -7.28 -17.07
N GLY A 368 18.02 -7.34 -18.17
CA GLY A 368 19.34 -7.95 -18.19
C GLY A 368 19.33 -9.46 -18.44
N SER A 369 18.17 -10.11 -18.52
CA SER A 369 18.09 -11.52 -18.84
C SER A 369 18.46 -11.82 -20.30
N ALA A 370 18.90 -13.05 -20.57
CA ALA A 370 19.21 -13.51 -21.91
C ALA A 370 17.96 -13.51 -22.80
N ALA A 371 18.13 -13.15 -24.07
CA ALA A 371 17.10 -13.23 -25.10
C ALA A 371 17.62 -13.98 -26.32
N ALA A 372 16.72 -14.58 -27.10
CA ALA A 372 17.08 -15.25 -28.34
C ALA A 372 17.18 -14.23 -29.47
N ASN A 373 18.21 -14.35 -30.32
CA ASN A 373 18.33 -13.61 -31.57
C ASN A 373 18.22 -14.56 -32.77
N VAL A 374 17.43 -14.16 -33.76
CA VAL A 374 17.24 -14.85 -35.03
C VAL A 374 17.67 -13.90 -36.13
N SER A 375 18.62 -14.32 -36.95
CA SER A 375 19.14 -13.49 -38.04
C SER A 375 19.27 -14.27 -39.34
N GLN A 376 19.16 -13.53 -40.44
CA GLN A 376 19.37 -14.00 -41.78
C GLN A 376 20.11 -12.93 -42.58
N GLN A 377 21.14 -13.35 -43.31
CA GLN A 377 21.86 -12.48 -44.25
C GLN A 377 21.88 -13.09 -45.64
N ASN A 378 21.69 -12.27 -46.66
CA ASN A 378 21.87 -12.65 -48.06
C ASN A 378 22.34 -11.44 -48.86
N ASP A 379 23.55 -11.51 -49.42
CA ASP A 379 24.15 -10.41 -50.18
C ASP A 379 23.45 -10.18 -51.54
N THR A 380 22.70 -11.18 -52.03
CA THR A 380 21.86 -11.10 -53.23
C THR A 380 20.43 -11.51 -52.90
N PRO A 381 19.68 -10.67 -52.15
CA PRO A 381 18.36 -11.03 -51.67
C PRO A 381 17.39 -11.17 -52.86
N PRO A 382 16.66 -12.30 -52.98
CA PRO A 382 15.68 -12.47 -54.03
C PRO A 382 14.52 -11.48 -53.88
N THR A 383 13.92 -11.09 -54.99
CA THR A 383 12.73 -10.21 -55.01
C THR A 383 11.44 -10.94 -54.62
N ALA A 384 11.48 -12.27 -54.52
CA ALA A 384 10.47 -13.14 -53.92
C ALA A 384 11.06 -13.84 -52.68
N SER A 385 10.25 -14.52 -51.84
CA SER A 385 10.76 -15.28 -50.68
C SER A 385 10.79 -16.79 -50.97
N PRO A 386 11.89 -17.35 -51.52
CA PRO A 386 12.14 -18.79 -51.44
C PRO A 386 12.44 -19.20 -50.00
N SER A 387 11.95 -20.38 -49.59
CA SER A 387 12.22 -20.98 -48.27
C SER A 387 13.72 -21.10 -47.90
N ALA A 388 14.63 -21.05 -48.89
CA ALA A 388 16.08 -21.05 -48.69
C ALA A 388 16.66 -19.75 -48.10
N HIS A 389 15.83 -18.75 -47.79
CA HIS A 389 16.27 -17.44 -47.27
C HIS A 389 15.58 -17.06 -45.96
N ASN A 390 15.12 -18.07 -45.22
CA ASN A 390 14.34 -17.89 -44.01
C ASN A 390 14.98 -18.69 -42.87
N THR A 391 15.24 -18.02 -41.75
CA THR A 391 15.72 -18.67 -40.52
C THR A 391 14.66 -18.52 -39.45
N TYR A 392 14.30 -19.63 -38.80
CA TYR A 392 13.22 -19.66 -37.83
C TYR A 392 13.59 -20.33 -36.51
N LEU A 393 12.94 -19.84 -35.46
CA LEU A 393 12.93 -20.38 -34.10
C LEU A 393 11.47 -20.62 -33.70
N GLY A 394 11.12 -21.83 -33.28
CA GLY A 394 9.75 -22.12 -32.86
C GLY A 394 9.60 -23.31 -31.94
N THR A 395 8.37 -23.57 -31.51
CA THR A 395 7.98 -24.74 -30.71
C THR A 395 7.36 -25.81 -31.59
N GLN A 396 7.67 -27.09 -31.36
CA GLN A 396 7.08 -28.23 -32.06
C GLN A 396 6.09 -28.97 -31.15
N GLY A 397 4.82 -29.03 -31.56
CA GLY A 397 3.80 -29.92 -31.00
C GLY A 397 2.38 -29.41 -31.22
N MET A 398 1.45 -30.28 -31.64
CA MET A 398 0.08 -29.89 -31.97
C MET A 398 -0.62 -29.30 -30.74
N GLN A 399 -0.78 -27.97 -30.70
CA GLN A 399 -1.77 -27.36 -29.81
C GLN A 399 -3.05 -27.12 -30.58
N THR A 400 -4.13 -27.73 -30.13
CA THR A 400 -5.43 -27.25 -30.53
C THR A 400 -5.87 -26.24 -29.48
N MET A 401 -5.40 -24.99 -29.62
CA MET A 401 -6.11 -23.87 -29.00
C MET A 401 -7.43 -23.70 -29.76
N ILE A 402 -8.48 -24.38 -29.28
CA ILE A 402 -9.85 -24.26 -29.80
C ILE A 402 -10.74 -23.30 -28.94
N PRO A 403 -10.29 -22.14 -28.44
CA PRO A 403 -11.23 -21.20 -27.85
C PRO A 403 -11.71 -20.21 -28.92
N ASN A 404 -12.97 -19.77 -28.76
CA ASN A 404 -13.50 -18.62 -29.50
C ASN A 404 -12.71 -17.32 -29.19
N ALA A 405 -11.83 -17.32 -28.19
CA ALA A 405 -10.98 -16.18 -27.82
C ALA A 405 -9.60 -16.63 -27.30
N PHE A 406 -8.53 -15.98 -27.72
CA PHE A 406 -7.17 -16.26 -27.23
C PHE A 406 -6.30 -15.01 -27.28
N THR A 407 -5.14 -15.06 -26.62
CA THR A 407 -4.14 -13.99 -26.67
C THR A 407 -2.77 -14.59 -26.95
N ILE A 408 -1.99 -13.95 -27.81
CA ILE A 408 -0.55 -14.20 -27.98
C ILE A 408 0.17 -12.90 -27.71
N GLU A 409 1.24 -12.95 -26.94
CA GLU A 409 2.10 -11.81 -26.69
C GLU A 409 3.58 -12.20 -26.69
N ALA A 410 4.44 -11.24 -27.00
CA ALA A 410 5.88 -11.37 -26.90
C ALA A 410 6.54 -10.00 -26.77
N TRP A 411 7.77 -9.99 -26.24
CA TRP A 411 8.69 -8.88 -26.41
C TRP A 411 9.59 -9.14 -27.59
N VAL A 412 9.73 -8.15 -28.49
CA VAL A 412 10.62 -8.26 -29.65
C VAL A 412 11.45 -7.03 -29.86
N LYS A 413 12.65 -7.21 -30.40
CA LYS A 413 13.53 -6.14 -30.85
C LYS A 413 13.87 -6.34 -32.32
N LEU A 414 13.27 -5.49 -33.15
CA LEU A 414 13.38 -5.55 -34.60
C LEU A 414 14.57 -4.67 -35.00
N THR A 415 15.71 -5.28 -35.32
CA THR A 415 16.98 -4.55 -35.55
C THR A 415 17.16 -4.16 -37.01
N SER A 416 16.80 -5.05 -37.93
CA SER A 416 16.89 -4.80 -39.36
C SER A 416 15.94 -5.69 -40.14
N GLY A 417 15.59 -5.24 -41.34
CA GLY A 417 14.90 -6.03 -42.34
C GLY A 417 13.45 -6.42 -42.02
N THR A 418 13.11 -7.61 -42.48
CA THR A 418 11.73 -8.11 -42.59
C THR A 418 11.58 -9.36 -41.71
N ALA A 419 10.90 -9.23 -40.58
CA ALA A 419 10.70 -10.32 -39.62
C ALA A 419 9.22 -10.70 -39.50
N PHE A 420 8.97 -11.96 -39.13
CA PHE A 420 7.65 -12.47 -38.76
C PHE A 420 7.68 -13.05 -37.35
N LEU A 421 6.61 -12.85 -36.59
CA LEU A 421 6.39 -13.43 -35.27
C LEU A 421 4.93 -13.84 -35.18
N GLY A 422 4.62 -15.01 -34.63
CA GLY A 422 3.23 -15.32 -34.30
C GLY A 422 2.94 -16.78 -34.06
N ALA A 423 1.69 -17.16 -34.32
CA ALA A 423 1.20 -18.52 -34.30
C ALA A 423 0.89 -19.01 -35.71
N ALA A 424 1.23 -20.26 -36.00
CA ALA A 424 0.82 -20.90 -37.25
C ALA A 424 0.68 -22.41 -37.14
N THR A 425 -0.09 -22.97 -38.06
CA THR A 425 -0.06 -24.41 -38.37
C THR A 425 1.02 -24.68 -39.40
N ILE A 426 2.19 -25.15 -38.96
CA ILE A 426 3.39 -25.43 -39.78
C ILE A 426 3.82 -26.89 -39.57
N GLY A 427 4.01 -27.65 -40.64
CA GLY A 427 4.65 -28.97 -40.67
C GLY A 427 6.18 -28.90 -40.63
N VAL A 428 6.86 -30.01 -40.33
CA VAL A 428 8.34 -30.03 -40.30
C VAL A 428 8.90 -29.74 -41.70
N GLY A 429 9.66 -28.63 -41.83
CA GLY A 429 10.25 -28.18 -43.10
C GLY A 429 9.36 -27.22 -43.91
N GLU A 430 8.14 -26.92 -43.45
CA GLU A 430 7.29 -25.88 -44.03
C GLU A 430 7.74 -24.49 -43.53
N ASN A 431 7.59 -23.47 -44.38
CA ASN A 431 7.90 -22.06 -44.07
C ASN A 431 6.65 -21.20 -44.25
N VAL A 432 6.57 -20.09 -43.51
CA VAL A 432 5.40 -19.20 -43.44
C VAL A 432 4.96 -18.63 -44.80
N TYR A 433 5.88 -18.53 -45.75
CA TYR A 433 5.68 -17.84 -47.00
C TYR A 433 6.03 -18.66 -48.25
N ASN A 434 6.20 -19.98 -48.17
CA ASN A 434 6.12 -20.76 -49.41
C ASN A 434 4.66 -20.70 -49.91
N GLN A 435 4.33 -19.70 -50.71
CA GLN A 435 3.56 -19.75 -51.97
C GLN A 435 2.70 -18.48 -52.21
N PRO A 436 2.67 -17.94 -53.46
CA PRO A 436 1.46 -17.32 -53.98
C PRO A 436 0.39 -18.42 -54.12
N ILE A 437 -0.81 -18.16 -53.59
CA ILE A 437 -2.11 -18.81 -53.88
C ILE A 437 -2.07 -19.73 -55.13
N PRO A 438 -2.45 -21.03 -55.08
CA PRO A 438 -2.51 -22.01 -54.00
C PRO A 438 -1.62 -23.26 -54.31
N LEU A 439 -0.60 -23.56 -53.50
CA LEU A 439 0.15 -24.82 -53.58
C LEU A 439 0.41 -25.39 -52.16
N PRO A 440 0.67 -26.71 -52.02
CA PRO A 440 0.37 -27.49 -50.80
C PRO A 440 1.24 -27.28 -49.55
N ASP A 441 2.29 -26.43 -49.60
CA ASP A 441 3.49 -26.57 -48.76
C ASP A 441 3.82 -25.35 -47.84
N GLY A 442 2.85 -24.49 -47.51
CA GLY A 442 2.99 -23.37 -46.55
C GLY A 442 1.98 -23.46 -45.39
N PRO A 443 2.08 -22.63 -44.33
CA PRO A 443 1.15 -22.71 -43.23
C PRO A 443 -0.26 -22.45 -43.71
N ARG A 444 -1.11 -23.39 -43.33
CA ARG A 444 -2.53 -23.39 -43.68
C ARG A 444 -3.29 -22.30 -42.94
N ASP A 445 -2.87 -22.00 -41.71
CA ASP A 445 -3.43 -20.96 -40.85
C ASP A 445 -2.28 -20.22 -40.15
N TYR A 446 -2.25 -18.88 -40.23
CA TYR A 446 -1.23 -18.04 -39.57
C TYR A 446 -1.86 -16.76 -39.01
N LEU A 447 -1.40 -16.33 -37.84
CA LEU A 447 -1.72 -15.06 -37.20
C LEU A 447 -0.46 -14.52 -36.54
N GLY A 448 -0.11 -13.28 -36.83
CA GLY A 448 1.07 -12.69 -36.22
C GLY A 448 1.38 -11.27 -36.67
N TRP A 449 2.58 -10.85 -36.30
CA TRP A 449 3.20 -9.59 -36.64
C TRP A 449 4.19 -9.77 -37.79
N TYR A 450 4.30 -8.72 -38.60
CA TYR A 450 5.19 -8.67 -39.76
C TYR A 450 5.76 -7.26 -39.94
N THR A 451 7.04 -7.13 -40.29
CA THR A 451 7.65 -5.85 -40.67
C THR A 451 7.87 -5.71 -42.17
N THR A 452 7.49 -4.58 -42.74
CA THR A 452 7.80 -4.25 -44.14
C THR A 452 7.79 -2.74 -44.37
N GLY A 453 8.64 -2.25 -45.27
CA GLY A 453 8.59 -0.86 -45.73
C GLY A 453 8.67 0.22 -44.63
N GLY A 454 9.32 -0.07 -43.50
CA GLY A 454 9.38 0.88 -42.38
C GLY A 454 8.20 0.80 -41.39
N GLN A 455 7.35 -0.24 -41.49
CA GLN A 455 6.11 -0.36 -40.73
C GLN A 455 5.99 -1.73 -40.04
N LEU A 456 5.30 -1.74 -38.89
CA LEU A 456 4.83 -2.95 -38.24
C LEU A 456 3.37 -3.22 -38.64
N MET A 457 3.06 -4.46 -38.98
CA MET A 457 1.77 -4.89 -39.48
C MET A 457 1.28 -6.14 -38.78
N VAL A 458 -0.03 -6.38 -38.84
CA VAL A 458 -0.62 -7.67 -38.46
C VAL A 458 -0.97 -8.42 -39.72
N PHE A 459 -0.66 -9.72 -39.74
CA PHE A 459 -0.98 -10.60 -40.86
C PHE A 459 -1.78 -11.81 -40.34
N PHE A 460 -2.80 -12.19 -41.10
CA PHE A 460 -3.70 -13.30 -40.78
C PHE A 460 -4.08 -14.06 -42.06
N THR A 461 -4.09 -15.39 -42.01
CA THR A 461 -4.57 -16.26 -43.09
C THR A 461 -5.25 -17.50 -42.51
N ASN A 462 -6.27 -18.03 -43.21
CA ASN A 462 -7.01 -19.24 -42.82
C ASN A 462 -7.42 -20.07 -44.05
N THR A 463 -7.41 -21.40 -43.90
CA THR A 463 -7.82 -22.40 -44.91
C THR A 463 -9.25 -22.29 -45.46
N ALA A 464 -10.18 -21.63 -44.76
CA ALA A 464 -11.60 -21.55 -45.09
C ALA A 464 -11.95 -20.60 -46.27
N SER A 465 -11.05 -20.39 -47.24
CA SER A 465 -11.27 -19.63 -48.47
C SER A 465 -11.44 -18.10 -48.33
N LEU A 466 -11.33 -17.54 -47.12
CA LEU A 466 -11.23 -16.09 -46.92
C LEU A 466 -9.76 -15.68 -47.07
N GLY A 467 -9.27 -15.65 -48.31
CA GLY A 467 -7.93 -15.15 -48.57
C GLY A 467 -7.84 -13.70 -48.15
N PHE A 468 -6.94 -13.34 -47.24
CA PHE A 468 -6.48 -11.96 -47.13
C PHE A 468 -5.03 -11.87 -46.65
N GLY A 469 -4.33 -10.88 -47.21
CA GLY A 469 -2.91 -10.61 -47.00
C GLY A 469 -2.65 -9.57 -45.90
N PRO A 470 -1.50 -8.88 -45.94
CA PRO A 470 -1.05 -8.01 -44.85
C PRO A 470 -2.09 -6.91 -44.56
N PHE A 471 -2.59 -6.85 -43.33
CA PHE A 471 -3.48 -5.77 -42.92
C PHE A 471 -2.61 -4.61 -42.46
N VAL A 472 -2.62 -3.51 -43.22
CA VAL A 472 -2.09 -2.22 -42.75
C VAL A 472 -3.18 -1.63 -41.86
N PRO A 473 -3.02 -1.60 -40.52
CA PRO A 473 -3.84 -0.70 -39.73
C PRO A 473 -3.57 0.72 -40.27
N ASN A 474 -4.62 1.36 -40.77
CA ASN A 474 -4.63 2.73 -41.31
C ASN A 474 -3.68 3.68 -40.53
N PRO A 475 -2.82 4.50 -41.17
CA PRO A 475 -1.44 4.19 -41.54
C PRO A 475 -0.42 5.07 -40.79
N ALA A 476 -0.76 5.60 -39.61
CA ALA A 476 0.05 6.63 -38.94
C ALA A 476 0.74 6.20 -37.64
N THR A 477 0.36 5.08 -37.03
CA THR A 477 0.73 4.82 -35.61
C THR A 477 1.89 3.87 -35.41
N TRP A 478 2.22 2.97 -36.35
CA TRP A 478 3.31 1.98 -36.19
C TRP A 478 4.37 2.09 -37.30
N THR A 479 4.78 3.32 -37.60
CA THR A 479 5.89 3.64 -38.49
C THR A 479 7.22 3.68 -37.72
N GLY A 480 8.34 3.39 -38.39
CA GLY A 480 9.68 3.46 -37.80
C GLY A 480 10.31 2.09 -37.53
N PHE A 481 9.62 0.98 -37.83
CA PHE A 481 10.14 -0.37 -37.66
C PHE A 481 10.91 -0.84 -38.89
N PRO A 482 12.06 -1.53 -38.75
CA PRO A 482 12.81 -1.79 -37.50
C PRO A 482 13.52 -0.53 -36.96
N ASP A 483 13.56 -0.35 -35.64
CA ASP A 483 14.26 0.75 -34.93
C ASP A 483 15.35 0.28 -33.95
N GLY A 484 15.50 -1.04 -33.78
CA GLY A 484 16.45 -1.64 -32.86
C GLY A 484 16.08 -1.52 -31.37
N GLN A 485 14.85 -1.17 -31.02
CA GLN A 485 14.37 -1.11 -29.63
C GLN A 485 13.48 -2.31 -29.27
N TRP A 486 13.36 -2.59 -27.96
CA TRP A 486 12.44 -3.61 -27.45
C TRP A 486 11.00 -3.07 -27.44
N HIS A 487 10.09 -3.84 -28.01
CA HIS A 487 8.66 -3.55 -28.06
C HIS A 487 7.83 -4.69 -27.48
N TYR A 488 6.76 -4.33 -26.80
CA TYR A 488 5.75 -5.28 -26.35
C TYR A 488 4.65 -5.40 -27.40
N LEU A 489 4.44 -6.60 -27.92
CA LEU A 489 3.44 -6.89 -28.93
C LEU A 489 2.45 -7.93 -28.41
N ALA A 490 1.15 -7.65 -28.54
CA ALA A 490 0.10 -8.62 -28.23
C ALA A 490 -1.03 -8.59 -29.27
N ILE A 491 -1.56 -9.77 -29.61
CA ILE A 491 -2.77 -9.95 -30.43
C ILE A 491 -3.78 -10.75 -29.60
N CYS A 492 -4.99 -10.21 -29.47
CA CYS A 492 -6.09 -10.78 -28.70
C CYS A 492 -7.30 -11.01 -29.60
N LEU A 493 -7.68 -12.26 -29.85
CA LEU A 493 -8.89 -12.60 -30.61
C LEU A 493 -10.10 -12.67 -29.67
N ARG A 494 -11.22 -12.02 -30.04
CA ARG A 494 -12.44 -11.98 -29.22
C ARG A 494 -13.48 -13.02 -29.64
N ALA A 495 -14.20 -13.56 -28.66
CA ALA A 495 -15.25 -14.57 -28.86
C ALA A 495 -16.55 -14.01 -29.47
N SER A 496 -16.82 -12.72 -29.32
CA SER A 496 -18.02 -12.06 -29.83
C SER A 496 -17.66 -10.82 -30.66
N GLY A 497 -18.40 -10.60 -31.75
CA GLY A 497 -18.18 -9.44 -32.64
C GLY A 497 -17.11 -9.63 -33.71
N GLY A 498 -16.46 -10.80 -33.78
CA GLY A 498 -15.57 -11.18 -34.88
C GLY A 498 -14.38 -10.25 -35.09
N GLY A 499 -13.74 -9.82 -34.01
CA GLY A 499 -12.66 -8.85 -34.08
C GLY A 499 -11.45 -9.27 -33.26
N PHE A 500 -10.32 -8.60 -33.51
CA PHE A 500 -9.11 -8.74 -32.70
C PHE A 500 -8.71 -7.39 -32.12
N ASP A 501 -8.06 -7.43 -30.97
CA ASP A 501 -7.41 -6.30 -30.35
C ASP A 501 -5.89 -6.48 -30.45
N THR A 502 -5.17 -5.38 -30.59
CA THR A 502 -3.70 -5.36 -30.61
C THR A 502 -3.18 -4.43 -29.54
N ALA A 503 -2.10 -4.82 -28.88
CA ALA A 503 -1.31 -3.95 -28.03
C ALA A 503 0.09 -3.77 -28.61
N VAL A 504 0.53 -2.52 -28.74
CA VAL A 504 1.93 -2.16 -29.05
C VAL A 504 2.38 -1.17 -27.99
N ASP A 505 3.34 -1.55 -27.16
CA ASP A 505 3.89 -0.71 -26.08
C ASP A 505 2.83 -0.09 -25.15
N GLY A 506 1.81 -0.88 -24.82
CA GLY A 506 0.70 -0.46 -23.96
C GLY A 506 -0.36 0.42 -24.66
N ALA A 507 -0.23 0.69 -25.96
CA ALA A 507 -1.27 1.31 -26.76
C ALA A 507 -2.18 0.25 -27.39
N PHE A 508 -3.49 0.39 -27.16
CA PHE A 508 -4.51 -0.60 -27.58
C PHE A 508 -5.29 -0.12 -28.79
N ASN A 509 -5.44 -1.00 -29.79
CA ASN A 509 -6.32 -0.79 -30.93
C ASN A 509 -7.28 -1.96 -31.07
N SER A 510 -8.55 -1.67 -31.37
CA SER A 510 -9.60 -2.67 -31.55
C SER A 510 -10.09 -2.68 -32.98
N TRP A 511 -10.19 -3.87 -33.56
CA TRP A 511 -10.56 -4.07 -34.96
C TRP A 511 -11.73 -5.03 -35.07
N VAL A 512 -12.69 -4.73 -35.94
CA VAL A 512 -13.84 -5.59 -36.25
C VAL A 512 -13.64 -6.13 -37.66
N TRP A 513 -13.71 -7.46 -37.83
CA TRP A 513 -13.70 -8.06 -39.15
C TRP A 513 -15.08 -7.99 -39.81
N SER A 514 -15.10 -7.73 -41.11
CA SER A 514 -16.31 -7.86 -41.93
C SER A 514 -15.97 -8.61 -43.22
N PRO A 515 -16.47 -9.84 -43.42
CA PRO A 515 -17.30 -10.60 -42.47
C PRO A 515 -16.50 -11.16 -41.30
N ALA A 516 -17.08 -11.13 -40.11
CA ALA A 516 -16.56 -11.84 -38.94
C ALA A 516 -16.37 -13.33 -39.28
N PRO A 517 -15.20 -13.95 -39.03
CA PRO A 517 -15.05 -15.38 -39.19
C PRO A 517 -16.04 -16.08 -38.26
N THR A 518 -16.93 -16.86 -38.86
CA THR A 518 -17.93 -17.65 -38.16
C THR A 518 -17.25 -18.78 -37.40
N ALA A 519 -17.07 -18.64 -36.08
CA ALA A 519 -16.60 -19.68 -35.15
C ALA A 519 -15.56 -20.67 -35.74
N ALA A 520 -14.63 -20.15 -36.54
CA ALA A 520 -13.68 -20.98 -37.26
C ALA A 520 -12.56 -21.32 -36.29
N GLN A 521 -12.39 -22.61 -36.05
CA GLN A 521 -11.31 -23.13 -35.21
C GLN A 521 -9.97 -22.71 -35.84
N PHE A 522 -9.14 -21.99 -35.10
CA PHE A 522 -7.81 -21.62 -35.54
C PHE A 522 -6.80 -22.57 -34.86
N PRO A 523 -6.39 -23.67 -35.52
CA PRO A 523 -5.38 -24.55 -34.94
C PRO A 523 -4.05 -23.81 -34.83
N ILE A 524 -3.51 -23.70 -33.62
CA ILE A 524 -2.20 -23.08 -33.35
C ILE A 524 -1.21 -24.20 -33.09
N MET A 525 -0.56 -24.73 -34.13
CA MET A 525 0.37 -25.84 -33.92
C MET A 525 1.76 -25.38 -33.48
N ASN A 526 2.17 -24.14 -33.79
CA ASN A 526 3.49 -23.63 -33.44
C ASN A 526 3.43 -22.14 -33.10
N LEU A 527 4.24 -21.73 -32.12
CA LEU A 527 4.64 -20.34 -31.90
C LEU A 527 6.04 -20.16 -32.48
N PHE A 528 6.28 -19.08 -33.22
CA PHE A 528 7.54 -18.91 -33.94
C PHE A 528 7.96 -17.45 -34.12
N VAL A 529 9.26 -17.30 -34.41
CA VAL A 529 9.91 -16.09 -34.89
C VAL A 529 10.73 -16.44 -36.13
N GLU A 530 10.65 -15.63 -37.17
CA GLU A 530 11.34 -15.81 -38.44
C GLU A 530 12.04 -14.52 -38.89
N ALA A 531 13.30 -14.66 -39.30
CA ALA A 531 14.04 -13.65 -40.03
C ALA A 531 14.13 -14.07 -41.51
N THR A 532 13.67 -13.20 -42.43
CA THR A 532 13.73 -13.46 -43.88
C THR A 532 14.54 -12.40 -44.62
N THR A 533 15.34 -12.82 -45.59
CA THR A 533 15.94 -11.92 -46.59
C THR A 533 15.21 -11.96 -47.94
N GLY A 534 14.02 -12.56 -47.96
CA GLY A 534 13.07 -12.40 -49.07
C GLY A 534 12.70 -10.93 -49.26
N TYR A 535 12.24 -10.60 -50.46
CA TYR A 535 11.78 -9.24 -50.84
C TYR A 535 12.89 -8.19 -50.94
N GLY A 536 14.10 -8.59 -51.31
CA GLY A 536 15.19 -7.65 -51.54
C GLY A 536 15.82 -7.08 -50.28
N THR A 537 15.51 -7.64 -49.10
CA THR A 537 16.11 -7.22 -47.83
C THR A 537 17.43 -7.96 -47.61
N PRO A 538 18.60 -7.28 -47.57
CA PRO A 538 19.90 -7.98 -47.49
C PRO A 538 20.18 -8.59 -46.12
N THR A 539 19.64 -7.99 -45.05
CA THR A 539 19.85 -8.47 -43.67
C THR A 539 18.57 -8.28 -42.87
N THR A 540 18.18 -9.33 -42.16
CA THR A 540 17.12 -9.29 -41.15
C THR A 540 17.65 -9.80 -39.82
N SER A 541 17.36 -9.09 -38.75
CA SER A 541 17.69 -9.52 -37.39
C SER A 541 16.58 -9.12 -36.42
N VAL A 542 16.11 -10.11 -35.66
CA VAL A 542 15.05 -9.96 -34.65
C VAL A 542 15.46 -10.67 -33.37
N SER A 543 15.32 -10.00 -32.23
CA SER A 543 15.44 -10.64 -30.92
C SER A 543 14.06 -10.82 -30.30
N VAL A 544 13.87 -11.89 -29.52
CA VAL A 544 12.61 -12.23 -28.85
C VAL A 544 12.85 -12.61 -27.39
N ALA A 545 11.94 -12.17 -26.52
CA ALA A 545 11.90 -12.52 -25.10
C ALA A 545 10.44 -12.68 -24.64
N GLN A 546 10.25 -13.45 -23.56
CA GLN A 546 8.98 -13.52 -22.81
C GLN A 546 7.72 -13.74 -23.65
N LEU A 547 7.70 -14.78 -24.48
CA LEU A 547 6.55 -15.11 -25.33
C LEU A 547 5.53 -15.93 -24.53
N ALA A 548 4.25 -15.55 -24.61
CA ALA A 548 3.16 -16.24 -23.92
C ALA A 548 1.94 -16.41 -24.84
N ALA A 549 1.18 -17.48 -24.59
CA ALA A 549 -0.09 -17.72 -25.24
C ALA A 549 -1.17 -18.13 -24.23
N TYR A 550 -2.36 -17.56 -24.36
CA TYR A 550 -3.47 -17.68 -23.42
C TYR A 550 -4.70 -18.27 -24.11
N PRO A 551 -5.45 -19.18 -23.46
CA PRO A 551 -6.68 -19.74 -24.01
C PRO A 551 -7.89 -18.81 -23.79
N ALA A 552 -7.66 -17.51 -23.63
CA ALA A 552 -8.65 -16.47 -23.39
C ALA A 552 -8.19 -15.12 -23.97
N ALA A 553 -9.15 -14.24 -24.25
CA ALA A 553 -8.89 -12.84 -24.55
C ALA A 553 -8.52 -12.09 -23.26
N LEU A 554 -7.27 -11.63 -23.14
CA LEU A 554 -6.86 -10.77 -22.04
C LEU A 554 -7.47 -9.38 -22.18
N SER A 555 -7.84 -8.79 -21.04
CA SER A 555 -8.29 -7.40 -20.97
C SER A 555 -7.15 -6.43 -21.24
N SER A 556 -7.48 -5.20 -21.66
CA SER A 556 -6.48 -4.12 -21.82
C SER A 556 -5.73 -3.83 -20.50
N SER A 557 -6.38 -3.98 -19.34
CA SER A 557 -5.72 -3.83 -18.04
C SER A 557 -4.67 -4.90 -17.76
N GLN A 558 -4.92 -6.15 -18.17
CA GLN A 558 -3.96 -7.25 -18.02
C GLN A 558 -2.75 -7.05 -18.92
N LEU A 559 -2.98 -6.78 -20.21
CA LEU A 559 -1.92 -6.48 -21.18
C LEU A 559 -1.11 -5.24 -20.79
N LEU A 560 -1.75 -4.21 -20.23
CA LEU A 560 -1.05 -3.03 -19.72
C LEU A 560 -0.17 -3.38 -18.51
N ALA A 561 -0.63 -4.27 -17.62
CA ALA A 561 0.17 -4.75 -16.50
C ALA A 561 1.42 -5.53 -16.99
N HIS A 562 1.26 -6.37 -18.02
CA HIS A 562 2.38 -7.09 -18.65
C HIS A 562 3.39 -6.10 -19.24
N TYR A 563 2.93 -5.15 -20.08
CA TYR A 563 3.78 -4.10 -20.64
C TYR A 563 4.52 -3.32 -19.54
N LYS A 564 3.78 -2.85 -18.52
CA LYS A 564 4.35 -2.06 -17.43
C LYS A 564 5.40 -2.84 -16.64
N ARG A 565 5.19 -4.14 -16.40
CA ARG A 565 6.22 -4.96 -15.76
C ARG A 565 7.43 -5.18 -16.65
N GLY A 566 7.25 -5.43 -17.95
CA GLY A 566 8.38 -5.70 -18.84
C GLY A 566 9.31 -4.49 -19.08
N ILE A 567 8.82 -3.27 -18.90
CA ILE A 567 9.66 -2.06 -18.83
C ILE A 567 10.13 -1.69 -17.40
N GLY A 568 9.87 -2.56 -16.40
CA GLY A 568 10.25 -2.33 -15.01
C GLY A 568 9.54 -1.14 -14.37
N TYR A 569 8.32 -0.83 -14.81
CA TYR A 569 7.55 0.33 -14.36
C TYR A 569 8.32 1.66 -14.49
N ILE A 570 9.15 1.81 -15.53
CA ILE A 570 9.89 3.04 -15.79
C ILE A 570 8.95 4.26 -15.82
N ASN A 571 9.40 5.37 -15.24
CA ASN A 571 8.66 6.62 -15.09
C ASN A 571 7.41 6.55 -14.20
N GLU A 572 7.19 5.46 -13.46
CA GLU A 572 6.18 5.43 -12.40
C GLU A 572 6.51 6.49 -11.33
N LEU A 573 5.48 7.23 -10.89
CA LEU A 573 5.65 8.18 -9.79
C LEU A 573 5.99 7.44 -8.50
N ALA A 574 6.86 8.03 -7.68
CA ALA A 574 7.31 7.42 -6.42
C ALA A 574 6.16 6.90 -5.55
N GLY A 575 5.11 7.70 -5.36
CA GLY A 575 3.94 7.31 -4.57
C GLY A 575 3.09 6.22 -5.20
N ALA A 576 2.96 6.22 -6.54
CA ALA A 576 2.30 5.15 -7.27
C ALA A 576 3.05 3.81 -7.10
N ARG A 577 4.39 3.85 -7.11
CA ARG A 577 5.23 2.67 -6.85
C ARG A 577 5.05 2.16 -5.42
N VAL A 578 5.08 3.05 -4.43
CA VAL A 578 4.81 2.71 -3.02
C VAL A 578 3.43 2.05 -2.86
N ALA A 579 2.39 2.65 -3.45
CA ALA A 579 1.03 2.11 -3.41
C ALA A 579 0.92 0.73 -4.06
N ARG A 580 1.52 0.53 -5.24
CA ARG A 580 1.56 -0.76 -5.94
C ARG A 580 2.23 -1.85 -5.10
N LEU A 581 3.39 -1.53 -4.52
CA LEU A 581 4.14 -2.45 -3.68
C LEU A 581 3.38 -2.81 -2.40
N LEU A 582 2.83 -1.82 -1.69
CA LEU A 582 2.06 -2.07 -0.46
C LEU A 582 0.71 -2.76 -0.72
N ASN A 583 0.05 -2.51 -1.86
CA ASN A 583 -1.13 -3.27 -2.26
C ASN A 583 -0.81 -4.76 -2.45
N THR A 584 0.37 -5.06 -2.99
CA THR A 584 0.79 -6.44 -3.32
C THR A 584 1.27 -7.21 -2.09
N TYR A 585 2.07 -6.58 -1.23
CA TYR A 585 2.81 -7.26 -0.15
C TYR A 585 2.38 -6.88 1.27
N TRP A 586 1.42 -5.98 1.41
CA TRP A 586 0.91 -5.56 2.71
C TRP A 586 -0.62 -5.62 2.74
N SER A 587 -1.30 -4.51 2.45
CA SER A 587 -2.76 -4.45 2.29
C SER A 587 -3.17 -3.08 1.76
N ALA A 588 -4.12 -3.07 0.81
CA ALA A 588 -4.69 -1.84 0.24
C ALA A 588 -5.39 -0.91 1.26
N THR A 589 -5.72 -1.41 2.45
CA THR A 589 -6.41 -0.63 3.49
C THR A 589 -5.51 -0.27 4.69
N ALA A 590 -4.25 -0.70 4.68
CA ALA A 590 -3.33 -0.59 5.83
C ALA A 590 -2.14 0.36 5.58
N TYR A 591 -2.26 1.26 4.60
CA TYR A 591 -1.28 2.32 4.35
C TYR A 591 -1.93 3.61 3.87
N THR A 592 -1.14 4.69 3.88
CA THR A 592 -1.43 5.95 3.18
C THR A 592 -0.20 6.33 2.37
N ALA A 593 -0.36 6.62 1.08
CA ALA A 593 0.73 7.07 0.23
C ALA A 593 0.29 8.32 -0.55
N ALA A 594 1.05 9.40 -0.46
CA ALA A 594 0.90 10.54 -1.36
C ALA A 594 1.29 10.15 -2.79
N ALA A 595 0.97 10.98 -3.79
CA ALA A 595 1.24 10.66 -5.20
C ALA A 595 2.75 10.67 -5.56
N GLY A 596 3.51 11.56 -4.93
CA GLY A 596 4.94 11.78 -5.23
C GLY A 596 5.18 12.52 -6.55
N TYR A 597 6.41 12.98 -6.74
CA TYR A 597 6.82 13.79 -7.90
C TYR A 597 7.95 13.15 -8.71
N ALA A 598 8.84 12.36 -8.09
CA ALA A 598 9.91 11.68 -8.81
C ALA A 598 9.35 10.62 -9.76
N LYS A 599 9.82 10.67 -11.00
CA LYS A 599 9.67 9.59 -11.97
C LYS A 599 10.80 8.60 -11.77
N LEU A 600 10.45 7.40 -11.33
CA LEU A 600 11.45 6.43 -10.93
C LEU A 600 12.03 5.66 -12.13
N ALA A 601 13.29 5.28 -12.01
CA ALA A 601 13.98 4.35 -12.89
C ALA A 601 13.33 2.95 -12.86
N PRO A 602 13.68 2.05 -13.79
CA PRO A 602 13.15 0.68 -13.79
C PRO A 602 13.43 -0.06 -12.47
N ASP A 603 12.50 -0.92 -12.04
CA ASP A 603 12.56 -1.65 -10.77
C ASP A 603 13.04 -3.11 -10.89
N PHE A 604 13.76 -3.45 -11.97
CA PHE A 604 14.26 -4.81 -12.21
C PHE A 604 15.19 -5.34 -11.10
N GLY A 605 15.82 -4.45 -10.32
CA GLY A 605 16.71 -4.82 -9.23
C GLY A 605 16.03 -5.17 -7.90
N TYR A 606 14.69 -5.19 -7.83
CA TYR A 606 13.98 -5.51 -6.58
C TYR A 606 13.89 -7.02 -6.34
N ASP A 607 13.84 -7.80 -7.42
CA ASP A 607 13.67 -9.23 -7.44
C ASP A 607 14.61 -9.87 -8.48
N ASP A 608 15.85 -10.16 -8.08
CA ASP A 608 16.74 -10.92 -8.96
C ASP A 608 16.33 -12.40 -8.97
N ALA A 609 15.59 -12.79 -10.01
CA ALA A 609 15.19 -14.19 -10.24
C ALA A 609 16.39 -15.15 -10.36
N ASN A 610 17.56 -14.64 -10.75
CA ASN A 610 18.78 -15.42 -10.96
C ASN A 610 19.68 -15.46 -9.70
N SER A 611 19.38 -14.65 -8.67
CA SER A 611 20.05 -14.65 -7.38
C SER A 611 19.05 -14.38 -6.25
N PRO A 612 18.40 -15.42 -5.69
CA PRO A 612 17.47 -15.28 -4.58
C PRO A 612 18.08 -14.59 -3.35
N GLN A 613 19.41 -14.60 -3.22
CA GLN A 613 20.16 -13.87 -2.18
C GLN A 613 20.17 -12.34 -2.40
N SER A 614 19.78 -11.86 -3.56
CA SER A 614 19.72 -10.43 -3.92
C SER A 614 18.31 -9.84 -3.80
N ALA A 615 17.29 -10.64 -3.46
CA ALA A 615 15.92 -10.14 -3.35
C ALA A 615 15.81 -9.15 -2.19
N ARG A 616 15.32 -7.93 -2.50
CA ARG A 616 15.28 -6.83 -1.54
C ARG A 616 14.05 -6.91 -0.66
N THR A 617 14.18 -6.41 0.57
CA THR A 617 13.06 -6.34 1.50
C THR A 617 12.20 -5.13 1.19
N MET A 618 10.92 -5.20 1.55
CA MET A 618 9.97 -4.13 1.29
C MET A 618 10.40 -2.83 1.97
N LEU A 619 10.87 -2.90 3.22
CA LEU A 619 11.34 -1.71 3.92
C LEU A 619 12.54 -1.06 3.22
N ASP A 620 13.51 -1.84 2.75
CA ASP A 620 14.69 -1.33 2.03
C ASP A 620 14.27 -0.60 0.74
N VAL A 621 13.39 -1.19 -0.06
CA VAL A 621 12.87 -0.54 -1.27
C VAL A 621 12.05 0.71 -0.96
N LEU A 622 11.19 0.68 0.06
CA LEU A 622 10.44 1.87 0.46
C LEU A 622 11.37 3.00 0.96
N GLN A 623 12.44 2.66 1.67
CA GLN A 623 13.45 3.63 2.10
C GLN A 623 14.24 4.21 0.91
N GLU A 624 14.58 3.40 -0.08
CA GLU A 624 15.20 3.88 -1.32
C GLU A 624 14.29 4.87 -2.08
N ILE A 625 13.00 4.55 -2.21
CA ILE A 625 12.03 5.44 -2.85
C ILE A 625 11.89 6.73 -2.04
N THR A 626 11.84 6.62 -0.71
CA THR A 626 11.79 7.77 0.22
C THR A 626 13.02 8.65 0.08
N ALA A 627 14.22 8.07 -0.03
CA ALA A 627 15.46 8.80 -0.26
C ALA A 627 15.48 9.49 -1.63
N THR A 628 15.03 8.80 -2.68
CA THR A 628 14.93 9.34 -4.05
C THR A 628 13.96 10.52 -4.13
N GLU A 629 12.85 10.42 -3.41
CA GLU A 629 11.84 11.47 -3.36
C GLU A 629 12.19 12.59 -2.37
N ASN A 630 13.14 12.40 -1.43
CA ASN A 630 13.33 13.26 -0.26
C ASN A 630 12.04 13.41 0.58
N SER A 631 11.43 12.26 0.85
CA SER A 631 10.09 12.14 1.44
C SER A 631 10.15 11.64 2.89
N PHE A 632 9.02 11.24 3.49
CA PHE A 632 9.01 10.73 4.86
C PHE A 632 8.17 9.44 5.00
N LEU A 633 8.80 8.38 5.49
CA LEU A 633 8.21 7.06 5.72
C LEU A 633 8.14 6.77 7.23
N TYR A 634 7.00 6.29 7.71
CA TYR A 634 6.83 5.87 9.11
C TYR A 634 5.63 4.94 9.31
N ALA A 635 5.53 4.33 10.49
CA ALA A 635 4.27 3.73 10.96
C ALA A 635 3.53 4.70 11.89
N SER A 636 2.30 5.04 11.54
CA SER A 636 1.44 5.93 12.32
C SER A 636 0.94 5.25 13.60
N ALA A 637 0.40 6.05 14.52
CA ALA A 637 -0.02 5.59 15.83
C ALA A 637 -1.17 4.55 15.76
N ASP A 638 -1.98 4.61 14.70
CA ASP A 638 -3.08 3.70 14.39
C ASP A 638 -2.63 2.45 13.62
N GLY A 639 -1.35 2.32 13.27
CA GLY A 639 -0.75 1.11 12.69
C GLY A 639 -0.69 1.08 11.18
N ARG A 640 -0.93 2.21 10.50
CA ARG A 640 -0.76 2.30 9.05
C ARG A 640 0.68 2.61 8.69
N VAL A 641 1.12 2.09 7.55
CA VAL A 641 2.35 2.56 6.91
C VAL A 641 2.03 3.88 6.21
N VAL A 642 2.73 4.95 6.55
CA VAL A 642 2.52 6.27 5.94
C VAL A 642 3.75 6.64 5.14
N TRP A 643 3.53 6.94 3.87
CA TRP A 643 4.50 7.54 2.98
C TRP A 643 4.00 8.92 2.55
N GLU A 644 4.66 9.95 3.06
CA GLU A 644 4.46 11.33 2.66
C GLU A 644 5.40 11.65 1.52
N ASP A 645 4.94 12.44 0.56
CA ASP A 645 5.80 12.99 -0.50
C ASP A 645 6.65 14.16 0.02
N ARG A 646 7.54 14.66 -0.82
CA ARG A 646 8.40 15.80 -0.48
C ARG A 646 7.65 17.09 -0.16
N ALA A 647 6.46 17.29 -0.72
CA ALA A 647 5.67 18.52 -0.53
C ALA A 647 4.89 18.51 0.78
N SER A 648 4.56 17.32 1.29
CA SER A 648 3.71 17.09 2.46
C SER A 648 4.15 17.87 3.70
N ARG A 649 5.47 18.01 3.92
CA ARG A 649 6.01 18.82 5.03
C ARG A 649 5.92 20.32 4.76
N TYR A 650 6.12 20.75 3.53
CA TYR A 650 6.08 22.18 3.17
C TYR A 650 4.67 22.74 3.10
N THR A 651 3.65 21.92 2.86
CA THR A 651 2.24 22.36 2.89
C THR A 651 1.70 22.50 4.31
N GLN A 652 2.37 21.90 5.31
CA GLN A 652 2.09 22.09 6.74
C GLN A 652 2.62 23.45 7.23
N GLN A 653 1.82 24.50 7.01
CA GLN A 653 2.16 25.87 7.42
C GLN A 653 1.75 26.20 8.86
N THR A 654 0.82 25.44 9.44
CA THR A 654 0.31 25.69 10.80
C THR A 654 1.03 24.81 11.80
N SER A 655 1.58 25.44 12.83
CA SER A 655 2.15 24.75 13.98
C SER A 655 1.05 24.09 14.83
N ALA A 656 1.25 22.84 15.22
CA ALA A 656 0.31 22.11 16.06
C ALA A 656 0.29 22.58 17.51
N ALA A 657 1.41 23.10 18.01
CA ALA A 657 1.53 23.68 19.34
C ALA A 657 2.79 24.56 19.44
N THR A 658 2.74 25.51 20.37
CA THR A 658 3.89 26.31 20.78
C THR A 658 4.40 25.81 22.13
N ILE A 659 5.64 25.33 22.13
CA ILE A 659 6.32 24.78 23.30
C ILE A 659 7.34 25.80 23.78
N GLY A 660 7.29 26.17 25.06
CA GLY A 660 8.13 27.25 25.58
C GLY A 660 7.86 27.58 27.04
N ASN A 661 8.38 28.72 27.49
CA ASN A 661 8.30 29.15 28.90
C ASN A 661 7.54 30.47 29.12
N SER A 662 6.68 30.86 28.18
CA SER A 662 5.81 32.04 28.29
C SER A 662 4.35 31.63 28.50
N ALA A 663 3.51 32.56 28.98
CA ALA A 663 2.08 32.31 29.17
C ALA A 663 1.39 31.85 27.86
N GLY A 664 0.54 30.82 27.96
CA GLY A 664 -0.16 30.23 26.82
C GLY A 664 0.66 29.22 26.01
N GLN A 665 1.90 28.90 26.41
CA GLN A 665 2.74 27.88 25.80
C GLN A 665 2.72 26.59 26.63
N LEU A 666 3.05 25.46 26.01
CA LEU A 666 3.25 24.19 26.69
C LEU A 666 4.66 24.14 27.28
N HIS A 667 4.79 23.92 28.59
CA HIS A 667 6.06 24.01 29.32
C HIS A 667 6.88 22.71 29.24
N PRO A 668 8.00 22.66 28.49
CA PRO A 668 8.79 21.44 28.47
C PRO A 668 9.47 21.19 29.81
N GLU A 669 9.59 19.92 30.20
CA GLU A 669 10.37 19.50 31.38
C GLU A 669 11.87 19.62 31.10
N GLY A 670 12.29 19.36 29.87
CA GLY A 670 13.66 19.49 29.42
C GLY A 670 13.75 19.73 27.93
N ILE A 671 14.76 20.49 27.51
CA ILE A 671 15.05 20.73 26.10
C ILE A 671 16.56 20.84 25.88
N GLU A 672 17.03 20.18 24.82
CA GLU A 672 18.41 20.20 24.38
C GLU A 672 18.47 20.65 22.92
N TYR A 673 19.10 21.80 22.70
CA TYR A 673 19.49 22.25 21.37
C TYR A 673 20.85 21.67 21.01
N ASP A 674 21.04 21.40 19.73
CA ASP A 674 22.32 20.95 19.20
C ASP A 674 22.66 21.69 17.90
N TYR A 675 23.96 21.96 17.73
CA TYR A 675 24.52 22.57 16.54
C TYR A 675 25.19 21.48 15.71
N ASP A 676 24.35 20.68 15.07
CA ASP A 676 24.71 19.38 14.53
C ASP A 676 25.31 19.47 13.11
N PRO A 677 26.60 19.09 12.91
CA PRO A 677 27.24 19.11 11.61
C PRO A 677 26.95 17.85 10.76
N THR A 678 26.18 16.88 11.26
CA THR A 678 25.94 15.58 10.60
C THR A 678 25.49 15.75 9.15
N TYR A 679 24.57 16.68 8.90
CA TYR A 679 24.05 16.92 7.55
C TYR A 679 24.82 17.99 6.76
N VAL A 680 25.89 18.60 7.29
CA VAL A 680 26.59 19.66 6.54
C VAL A 680 27.31 19.07 5.33
N TYR A 681 26.90 19.48 4.13
CA TYR A 681 27.45 19.00 2.85
C TYR A 681 28.04 20.16 2.05
N SER A 682 29.29 19.99 1.63
CA SER A 682 29.98 20.91 0.72
C SER A 682 30.08 20.36 -0.70
N GLN A 683 29.79 19.07 -0.89
CA GLN A 683 29.87 18.39 -2.18
C GLN A 683 28.81 17.28 -2.26
N ALA A 684 28.21 17.08 -3.43
CA ALA A 684 27.26 16.01 -3.72
C ALA A 684 27.77 15.13 -4.88
N ASN A 685 28.03 13.86 -4.56
CA ASN A 685 28.44 12.80 -5.47
C ASN A 685 27.25 11.85 -5.64
N LEU A 686 26.27 12.26 -6.43
CA LEU A 686 25.07 11.46 -6.68
C LEU A 686 25.26 10.58 -7.92
N SER A 687 24.55 9.46 -7.98
CA SER A 687 24.47 8.60 -9.16
C SER A 687 23.03 8.13 -9.39
N ARG A 688 22.76 7.54 -10.56
CA ARG A 688 21.50 6.86 -10.87
C ARG A 688 21.77 5.55 -11.63
N PRO A 689 20.80 4.62 -11.74
CA PRO A 689 21.03 3.31 -12.36
C PRO A 689 21.70 3.36 -13.75
N ALA A 690 21.32 4.32 -14.59
CA ALA A 690 21.88 4.48 -15.94
C ALA A 690 23.09 5.44 -16.03
N ASN A 691 23.53 6.05 -14.92
CA ASN A 691 24.71 6.91 -14.89
C ASN A 691 25.38 6.89 -13.50
N SER A 692 26.44 6.08 -13.38
CA SER A 692 27.27 5.98 -12.18
C SER A 692 28.37 7.06 -12.09
N ASN A 693 28.59 7.84 -13.15
CA ASN A 693 29.70 8.79 -13.29
C ASN A 693 29.20 10.24 -13.46
N PHE A 694 28.19 10.63 -12.67
CA PHE A 694 27.71 12.00 -12.68
C PHE A 694 28.73 12.97 -12.05
N ALA A 695 28.92 14.13 -12.68
CA ALA A 695 29.91 15.10 -12.23
C ALA A 695 29.56 15.67 -10.84
N PRO A 696 30.48 15.63 -9.85
CA PRO A 696 30.25 16.19 -8.53
C PRO A 696 29.79 17.65 -8.56
N GLN A 697 28.76 17.97 -7.77
CA GLN A 697 28.38 19.36 -7.52
C GLN A 697 29.09 19.84 -6.26
N ILE A 698 29.67 21.05 -6.29
CA ILE A 698 30.52 21.58 -5.21
C ILE A 698 29.99 22.94 -4.76
N ASN A 699 29.87 23.13 -3.44
CA ASN A 699 29.65 24.42 -2.80
C ASN A 699 30.97 24.90 -2.16
N ALA A 700 31.72 25.71 -2.92
CA ALA A 700 33.04 26.18 -2.49
C ALA A 700 32.99 26.99 -1.18
N THR A 701 31.93 27.79 -0.96
CA THR A 701 31.76 28.57 0.26
C THR A 701 31.60 27.67 1.49
N SER A 702 30.75 26.64 1.40
CA SER A 702 30.60 25.63 2.45
C SER A 702 31.92 24.88 2.67
N GLN A 703 32.64 24.55 1.60
CA GLN A 703 33.90 23.83 1.69
C GLN A 703 34.99 24.65 2.39
N THR A 704 35.07 25.96 2.11
CA THR A 704 35.98 26.88 2.81
C THR A 704 35.63 27.01 4.29
N ALA A 705 34.34 27.07 4.62
CA ALA A 705 33.89 27.28 6.01
C ALA A 705 33.95 26.01 6.88
N TYR A 706 33.66 24.84 6.32
CA TYR A 706 33.43 23.60 7.08
C TYR A 706 34.28 22.40 6.60
N GLY A 707 35.15 22.61 5.61
CA GLY A 707 35.93 21.53 4.98
C GLY A 707 35.11 20.71 3.98
N GLN A 708 35.75 19.71 3.38
CA GLN A 708 35.08 18.83 2.42
C GLN A 708 34.20 17.81 3.16
N ARG A 709 32.88 17.88 2.90
CA ARG A 709 31.89 16.92 3.39
C ARG A 709 31.01 16.49 2.23
N ILE A 710 31.03 15.20 1.93
CA ILE A 710 30.48 14.64 0.69
C ILE A 710 29.19 13.88 1.00
N LEU A 711 28.10 14.25 0.33
CA LEU A 711 26.91 13.41 0.20
C LEU A 711 27.13 12.43 -0.95
N SER A 712 27.09 11.13 -0.67
CA SER A 712 27.16 10.08 -1.69
C SER A 712 25.90 9.23 -1.65
N ALA A 713 25.14 9.16 -2.74
CA ALA A 713 23.94 8.35 -2.83
C ALA A 713 23.59 8.01 -4.28
N THR A 714 22.99 6.83 -4.48
CA THR A 714 22.33 6.46 -5.74
C THR A 714 20.85 6.79 -5.62
N LEU A 715 20.32 7.65 -6.49
CA LEU A 715 18.91 7.97 -6.56
C LEU A 715 18.25 7.20 -7.71
N GLN A 716 17.05 6.68 -7.49
CA GLN A 716 16.29 5.94 -8.50
C GLN A 716 15.57 6.85 -9.49
N VAL A 717 16.21 7.93 -9.96
CA VAL A 717 15.65 8.84 -10.96
C VAL A 717 16.00 8.40 -12.37
N ASN A 718 15.14 8.73 -13.34
CA ASN A 718 15.36 8.31 -14.72
C ASN A 718 16.20 9.29 -15.56
N SER A 719 16.46 10.51 -15.07
CA SER A 719 17.20 11.55 -15.82
C SER A 719 18.36 12.16 -15.04
N ASP A 720 19.40 12.60 -15.76
CA ASP A 720 20.52 13.37 -15.17
C ASP A 720 20.08 14.77 -14.74
N PHE A 721 19.00 15.29 -15.35
CA PHE A 721 18.42 16.57 -14.95
C PHE A 721 17.89 16.47 -13.51
N ASP A 722 17.07 15.48 -13.19
CA ASP A 722 16.54 15.28 -11.84
C ASP A 722 17.68 15.09 -10.84
N LEU A 723 18.70 14.30 -11.21
CA LEU A 723 19.89 14.09 -10.38
C LEU A 723 20.64 15.41 -10.07
N SER A 724 20.78 16.28 -11.08
CA SER A 724 21.39 17.61 -10.91
C SER A 724 20.59 18.52 -9.97
N GLN A 725 19.25 18.50 -10.09
CA GLN A 725 18.37 19.31 -9.24
C GLN A 725 18.40 18.80 -7.79
N ALA A 726 18.45 17.48 -7.57
CA ALA A 726 18.63 16.89 -6.25
C ALA A 726 19.93 17.37 -5.60
N ALA A 727 21.05 17.30 -6.34
CA ALA A 727 22.36 17.71 -5.84
C ALA A 727 22.37 19.19 -5.43
N ILE A 728 21.83 20.08 -6.27
CA ILE A 728 21.72 21.51 -5.97
C ILE A 728 20.86 21.74 -4.73
N PHE A 729 19.73 21.05 -4.61
CA PHE A 729 18.85 21.15 -3.45
C PHE A 729 19.55 20.74 -2.15
N TYR A 730 20.20 19.57 -2.12
CA TYR A 730 20.90 19.10 -0.93
C TYR A 730 22.02 20.05 -0.51
N LEU A 731 22.81 20.56 -1.46
CA LEU A 731 23.86 21.52 -1.16
C LEU A 731 23.31 22.86 -0.67
N ASN A 732 22.22 23.37 -1.24
CA ASN A 732 21.62 24.62 -0.78
C ASN A 732 21.03 24.47 0.62
N ARG A 733 20.27 23.39 0.85
CA ARG A 733 19.63 23.11 2.14
C ARG A 733 20.63 22.85 3.26
N TYR A 734 21.70 22.12 2.95
CA TYR A 734 22.62 21.61 3.95
C TYR A 734 24.06 22.14 3.84
N SER A 735 24.28 23.27 3.16
CA SER A 735 25.59 23.95 3.11
C SER A 735 26.04 24.52 4.47
N LYS A 736 25.14 24.62 5.43
CA LYS A 736 25.39 25.18 6.77
C LYS A 736 24.57 24.40 7.81
N PRO A 737 25.08 24.25 9.05
CA PRO A 737 24.30 23.67 10.14
C PRO A 737 23.13 24.59 10.53
N GLY A 738 22.06 24.01 11.07
CA GLY A 738 20.93 24.76 11.61
C GLY A 738 21.38 25.73 12.71
N GLY A 739 20.87 26.96 12.69
CA GLY A 739 21.28 28.04 13.59
C GLY A 739 22.50 28.85 13.13
N ALA A 740 23.12 28.51 11.99
CA ALA A 740 24.26 29.26 11.47
C ALA A 740 23.88 30.68 11.02
N PRO A 741 24.81 31.66 11.14
CA PRO A 741 24.58 33.01 10.63
C PRO A 741 24.18 33.03 9.15
N GLY A 742 23.10 33.77 8.86
CA GLY A 742 22.55 33.91 7.51
C GLY A 742 21.70 32.73 7.04
N LEU A 743 21.37 31.78 7.91
CA LEU A 743 20.38 30.74 7.66
C LEU A 743 19.11 31.04 8.48
N ASN A 744 17.94 30.92 7.86
CA ASN A 744 16.64 31.12 8.54
C ASN A 744 16.17 29.87 9.31
N ALA A 745 17.00 28.83 9.40
CA ALA A 745 16.70 27.59 10.11
C ALA A 745 17.26 27.66 11.54
N PRO A 746 16.46 27.33 12.58
CA PRO A 746 16.93 27.35 13.96
C PRO A 746 17.87 26.15 14.26
N PRO A 747 18.59 26.15 15.40
CA PRO A 747 19.37 24.98 15.85
C PRO A 747 18.47 23.76 16.03
N ARG A 748 19.00 22.55 15.80
CA ARG A 748 18.26 21.28 15.97
C ARG A 748 17.80 21.15 17.42
N VAL A 749 16.60 20.61 17.63
CA VAL A 749 16.15 20.15 18.94
C VAL A 749 16.43 18.66 19.03
N ARG A 750 17.57 18.32 19.64
CA ARG A 750 18.03 16.94 19.79
C ARG A 750 17.12 16.16 20.73
N ARG A 751 16.64 16.80 21.79
CA ARG A 751 15.78 16.19 22.80
C ARG A 751 14.81 17.21 23.36
N LEU A 752 13.53 16.86 23.42
CA LEU A 752 12.47 17.68 24.02
C LEU A 752 11.56 16.80 24.85
N VAL A 753 11.47 17.06 26.14
CA VAL A 753 10.72 16.25 27.10
C VAL A 753 9.45 16.98 27.53
N LEU A 754 8.32 16.30 27.40
CA LEU A 754 7.00 16.75 27.81
C LEU A 754 6.46 15.82 28.89
N SER A 755 5.81 16.41 29.89
CA SER A 755 5.36 15.70 31.09
C SER A 755 3.88 16.01 31.33
N PRO A 756 2.97 15.47 30.51
CA PRO A 756 1.53 15.78 30.62
C PRO A 756 0.93 15.28 31.95
N ALA A 757 1.60 14.36 32.64
CA ALA A 757 1.26 13.99 34.01
C ALA A 757 1.52 15.14 35.00
N SER A 758 2.53 15.98 34.77
CA SER A 758 2.86 17.14 35.59
C SER A 758 2.11 18.40 35.14
N ASP A 759 1.86 18.54 33.83
CA ASP A 759 1.08 19.61 33.21
C ASP A 759 -0.09 19.06 32.36
N PRO A 760 -1.29 18.90 32.94
CA PRO A 760 -2.44 18.32 32.25
C PRO A 760 -2.94 19.11 31.04
N THR A 761 -2.51 20.37 30.86
CA THR A 761 -2.89 21.16 29.68
C THR A 761 -2.31 20.57 28.39
N MET A 762 -1.26 19.76 28.49
CA MET A 762 -0.57 19.13 27.37
C MET A 762 -1.32 17.93 26.78
N TRP A 763 -2.30 17.34 27.47
CA TRP A 763 -2.94 16.10 27.02
C TRP A 763 -3.53 16.21 25.62
N ASN A 764 -4.11 17.37 25.30
CA ASN A 764 -4.69 17.63 23.97
C ASN A 764 -3.64 17.53 22.86
N PHE A 765 -2.46 18.09 23.09
CA PHE A 765 -1.36 18.06 22.14
C PHE A 765 -0.71 16.68 22.10
N VAL A 766 -0.33 16.13 23.26
CA VAL A 766 0.39 14.85 23.37
C VAL A 766 -0.40 13.70 22.76
N LEU A 767 -1.72 13.62 23.00
CA LEU A 767 -2.54 12.54 22.45
C LEU A 767 -2.80 12.68 20.94
N GLY A 768 -2.69 13.89 20.40
CA GLY A 768 -2.81 14.18 18.96
C GLY A 768 -1.46 14.20 18.22
N LEU A 769 -0.36 13.98 18.93
CA LEU A 769 0.98 14.08 18.37
C LEU A 769 1.27 12.94 17.39
N GLU A 770 1.77 13.28 16.21
CA GLU A 770 2.24 12.31 15.20
C GLU A 770 3.60 12.73 14.62
N LEU A 771 4.28 11.79 13.98
CA LEU A 771 5.50 12.04 13.22
C LEU A 771 5.25 12.98 12.04
N SER A 772 6.30 13.66 11.56
CA SER A 772 6.24 14.68 10.50
C SER A 772 5.48 15.97 10.86
N GLN A 773 4.79 16.01 12.00
CA GLN A 773 4.00 17.16 12.42
C GLN A 773 4.88 18.38 12.71
N ARG A 774 4.43 19.57 12.26
CA ARG A 774 5.10 20.85 12.56
C ARG A 774 4.74 21.37 13.95
N ILE A 775 5.75 21.76 14.72
CA ILE A 775 5.62 22.39 16.05
C ILE A 775 6.51 23.63 16.13
N THR A 776 6.16 24.57 17.01
CA THR A 776 6.97 25.76 17.28
C THR A 776 7.60 25.61 18.65
N VAL A 777 8.90 25.84 18.73
CA VAL A 777 9.62 25.90 19.99
C VAL A 777 10.07 27.34 20.22
N ALA A 778 9.86 27.85 21.43
CA ALA A 778 10.12 29.23 21.83
C ALA A 778 10.65 29.28 23.27
N MET A 779 11.96 29.08 23.41
CA MET A 779 12.63 29.05 24.72
C MET A 779 13.35 30.36 25.02
N ARG A 780 13.10 30.94 26.18
CA ARG A 780 13.87 32.08 26.70
C ARG A 780 14.98 31.59 27.61
N THR A 781 16.22 31.97 27.32
CA THR A 781 17.36 31.72 28.20
C THR A 781 17.28 32.57 29.48
N SER A 782 18.10 32.25 30.49
CA SER A 782 18.21 33.05 31.71
C SER A 782 18.66 34.50 31.45
N ALA A 783 19.38 34.75 30.35
CA ALA A 783 19.77 36.07 29.89
C ALA A 783 18.65 36.82 29.14
N GLY A 784 17.47 36.21 28.95
CA GLY A 784 16.32 36.79 28.25
C GLY A 784 16.31 36.57 26.73
N THR A 785 17.35 35.94 26.16
CA THR A 785 17.41 35.64 24.72
C THR A 785 16.37 34.62 24.33
N LEU A 786 15.54 34.93 23.34
CA LEU A 786 14.57 34.00 22.77
C LEU A 786 15.22 33.17 21.67
N ILE A 787 15.30 31.86 21.87
CA ILE A 787 15.57 30.87 20.83
C ILE A 787 14.22 30.38 20.35
N THR A 788 13.87 30.69 19.10
CA THR A 788 12.59 30.29 18.52
C THR A 788 12.72 29.81 17.10
N GLY A 789 11.87 28.84 16.74
CA GLY A 789 11.68 28.42 15.37
C GLY A 789 10.73 27.25 15.27
N ASP A 790 10.45 26.86 14.02
CA ASP A 790 9.58 25.73 13.72
C ASP A 790 10.40 24.47 13.46
N TYR A 791 9.81 23.34 13.83
CA TYR A 791 10.42 22.04 13.78
C TYR A 791 9.44 20.98 13.28
N TYR A 792 9.94 19.95 12.60
CA TYR A 792 9.21 18.72 12.33
C TYR A 792 9.56 17.65 13.37
N VAL A 793 8.55 16.94 13.86
CA VAL A 793 8.73 15.81 14.79
C VAL A 793 9.28 14.61 14.01
N GLU A 794 10.45 14.11 14.41
CA GLU A 794 11.16 13.02 13.73
C GLU A 794 11.08 11.69 14.46
N ALA A 795 11.04 11.74 15.78
CA ALA A 795 10.88 10.58 16.63
C ALA A 795 10.04 10.93 17.85
N ILE A 796 9.24 9.97 18.29
CA ILE A 796 8.41 10.04 19.48
C ILE A 796 8.75 8.83 20.33
N ALA A 797 9.24 9.08 21.55
CA ALA A 797 9.35 8.07 22.58
C ALA A 797 8.38 8.41 23.71
N GLU A 798 7.61 7.43 24.17
CA GLU A 798 6.66 7.61 25.27
C GLU A 798 6.92 6.55 26.33
N GLN A 799 6.87 6.95 27.59
CA GLN A 799 6.99 6.05 28.72
C GLN A 799 5.95 6.40 29.76
N GLY A 800 5.46 5.40 30.47
CA GLY A 800 4.54 5.64 31.58
C GLY A 800 4.42 4.46 32.52
N SER A 801 4.02 4.78 33.74
CA SER A 801 3.81 3.84 34.84
C SER A 801 2.55 4.23 35.59
N PRO A 802 1.45 3.45 35.53
CA PRO A 802 0.26 3.71 36.32
C PRO A 802 0.52 3.57 37.82
N ALA A 803 1.52 2.77 38.20
CA ALA A 803 1.93 2.60 39.60
C ALA A 803 2.51 3.90 40.15
N ASP A 804 3.35 4.58 39.36
CA ASP A 804 4.01 5.82 39.77
C ASP A 804 3.22 7.07 39.37
N GLY A 805 2.18 6.90 38.54
CA GLY A 805 1.40 8.00 37.98
C GLY A 805 2.17 8.85 36.96
N SER A 806 3.28 8.35 36.43
CA SER A 806 4.16 9.08 35.50
C SER A 806 3.75 8.86 34.03
N TYR A 807 3.95 9.90 33.23
CA TYR A 807 3.84 9.85 31.78
C TYR A 807 4.80 10.88 31.19
N THR A 808 5.73 10.44 30.37
CA THR A 808 6.71 11.30 29.71
C THR A 808 6.72 11.03 28.22
N VAL A 809 6.86 12.10 27.44
CA VAL A 809 7.06 12.03 25.99
C VAL A 809 8.36 12.73 25.66
N GLU A 810 9.24 12.04 24.95
CA GLU A 810 10.47 12.60 24.42
C GLU A 810 10.38 12.69 22.90
N LEU A 811 10.71 13.88 22.38
CA LEU A 811 10.71 14.18 20.96
C LEU A 811 12.12 14.46 20.47
N GLN A 812 12.42 13.98 19.27
CA GLN A 812 13.51 14.51 18.46
C GLN A 812 12.91 15.31 17.32
N CYS A 813 13.44 16.51 17.06
CA CYS A 813 12.86 17.38 16.04
C CYS A 813 13.93 17.96 15.11
N SER A 814 13.64 18.01 13.81
CA SER A 814 14.49 18.67 12.82
C SER A 814 13.98 20.08 12.51
N PRO A 815 14.86 21.05 12.24
CA PRO A 815 14.43 22.41 11.94
C PRO A 815 13.69 22.49 10.60
N VAL A 816 12.69 23.35 10.52
CA VAL A 816 12.06 23.75 9.26
C VAL A 816 13.02 24.68 8.52
N PHE A 817 13.71 24.18 7.49
CA PHE A 817 14.70 24.96 6.74
C PHE A 817 14.09 26.03 5.83
N VAL A 818 12.91 25.75 5.27
CA VAL A 818 12.19 26.63 4.37
C VAL A 818 10.78 26.78 4.92
N PRO A 819 10.51 27.82 5.74
CA PRO A 819 9.21 28.00 6.38
C PRO A 819 8.06 28.11 5.37
N THR A 820 8.32 28.75 4.22
CA THR A 820 7.38 28.92 3.12
C THR A 820 8.10 28.60 1.82
N ALA A 821 7.66 27.55 1.13
CA ALA A 821 8.29 27.09 -0.08
C ALA A 821 7.48 27.48 -1.33
N TRP A 822 8.16 27.61 -2.48
CA TRP A 822 7.52 27.74 -3.78
C TRP A 822 7.43 26.37 -4.44
N ILE A 823 6.22 25.94 -4.78
CA ILE A 823 5.93 24.61 -5.34
C ILE A 823 5.35 24.79 -6.74
N LEU A 824 6.09 24.36 -7.76
CA LEU A 824 5.67 24.48 -9.15
C LEU A 824 4.35 23.72 -9.37
N GLY A 825 3.36 24.39 -9.95
CA GLY A 825 2.06 23.79 -10.27
C GLY A 825 1.07 23.73 -9.10
N ASP A 826 1.46 24.16 -7.89
CA ASP A 826 0.54 24.30 -6.77
C ASP A 826 -0.21 25.64 -6.85
N SER A 827 -1.54 25.63 -6.70
CA SER A 827 -2.36 26.84 -6.84
C SER A 827 -2.18 27.84 -5.69
N THR A 828 -1.65 27.39 -4.55
CA THR A 828 -1.43 28.21 -3.34
C THR A 828 0.03 28.60 -3.21
N TYR A 829 0.94 27.65 -3.44
CA TYR A 829 2.38 27.80 -3.21
C TYR A 829 3.18 27.97 -4.51
N GLY A 830 2.55 27.89 -5.68
CA GLY A 830 3.17 28.09 -7.00
C GLY A 830 3.02 29.50 -7.58
N VAL A 831 2.51 30.46 -6.81
CA VAL A 831 2.33 31.85 -7.26
C VAL A 831 3.67 32.58 -7.29
N LEU A 832 4.06 33.09 -8.47
CA LEU A 832 5.31 33.83 -8.64
C LEU A 832 5.27 35.14 -7.83
N GLY A 833 6.30 35.40 -7.03
CA GLY A 833 6.45 36.65 -6.25
C GLY A 833 5.88 36.63 -4.83
N THR A 834 5.31 35.52 -4.36
CA THR A 834 4.81 35.37 -2.97
C THR A 834 5.64 34.44 -2.08
N SER A 835 6.44 33.55 -2.66
CA SER A 835 7.39 32.67 -1.98
C SER A 835 8.73 32.63 -2.74
N THR A 836 9.85 32.45 -2.03
CA THR A 836 11.19 32.78 -2.56
C THR A 836 12.10 31.59 -2.83
N VAL A 837 11.71 30.36 -2.47
CA VAL A 837 12.60 29.18 -2.56
C VAL A 837 11.92 28.00 -3.26
N PRO A 838 12.39 27.55 -4.44
CA PRO A 838 11.87 26.36 -5.10
C PRO A 838 12.22 25.08 -4.32
N VAL A 839 11.26 24.16 -4.23
CA VAL A 839 11.49 22.80 -3.72
C VAL A 839 11.91 21.90 -4.88
N TYR A 840 12.93 21.05 -4.67
CA TYR A 840 13.25 19.97 -5.60
C TYR A 840 12.20 18.88 -5.47
#